data_AF-A0A4R1KXX4-F1
#
_entry.id   AF-A0A4R1KXX4-F1
#
_cell.length_a   1.000
_cell.length_b   1.000
_cell.length_c   1.000
_cell.angle_alpha   90.00
_cell.angle_beta   90.00
_cell.angle_gamma   90.00
#
_symmetry.space_group_name_H-M   'P 1'
#
loop_
_entity.id
_entity.type
_entity.pdbx_description
1 polymer ?
#
loop_
_entity_poly.entity_id
_entity_poly.type
_entity_poly.pdbx_seq_one_letter_code
_entity_poly.pdbx_strand_id
1 'polypeptide(L)'
;MTKTENSYINRELSWLQFNARVLQEAADKNVPLIERLRFIGIFSNNLDEFFKVRYATIKRIDQAGKGGKSQLGGIKASDLLQKITETVIEHQSTSLEILDSIHSELKKENIYIINETEIEEFHHDYIKDYFFQKVSPALVTIILNDQIELPLLKDTAAYLAVKMELTNDAQQYALLEISKSMDRFVVLPEYNGKSYIILVDDLLRYCLKDIFNIFDYKSITANMIKITRDGELDFDSDLSKSFMAKISDSVRDRQIGEPVRFVYDKTIEEDTLEFLMDKMGIDSKDSVIPGGRYHNRRDYMGFPSLGRNDLLYSEIEPLPIKGLSLTQSIFSTISKKDYMVHAPYNTFSYVVKFLREAALDPKVQSIKITIYRLAQISHVASSLINAAKNGKRVTVSIELRARFDEEANIKYAEQMQSEGVTMLFGVTGLKVHSKMCVIEREEGSKIKRYGFVSTGNFNENTAKFYTDFTLLTSDQKLLKDLNKVFNFLEVNYKIYRYKHIITSPHYTKTKLFGLIDKEIEKAKSGKAGYIRLKMNSISSYNMIDKLYEASRNGVKIQMIVRGICCLVPGIEGMSENIEVISIVDKFLEHTRLYIFGNNTDSKIYISSADWMTRNIETRVEVTCPIYDEDIKAELLDMFDIYWSDNVKARVINQSQDNSYRITNTQKKIRSQFEVYDYYKNKLND
;
A
#
# COMPACT_ATOMS: atom_id res chain seq x y z
N MET A 1 10.94 -6.42 -42.74
CA MET A 1 11.08 -6.03 -41.33
C MET A 1 10.48 -7.13 -40.49
N THR A 2 11.31 -7.89 -39.80
CA THR A 2 10.88 -8.90 -38.80
C THR A 2 10.05 -8.18 -37.74
N LYS A 3 8.81 -8.65 -37.54
CA LYS A 3 7.90 -8.08 -36.55
C LYS A 3 8.47 -8.42 -35.17
N THR A 4 9.09 -7.47 -34.48
CA THR A 4 9.56 -7.66 -33.10
C THR A 4 8.36 -8.06 -32.25
N GLU A 5 8.39 -9.26 -31.66
CA GLU A 5 7.33 -9.70 -30.75
C GLU A 5 7.36 -8.84 -29.48
N ASN A 6 6.19 -8.42 -29.00
CA ASN A 6 6.11 -7.62 -27.78
C ASN A 6 6.51 -8.48 -26.57
N SER A 7 7.37 -7.92 -25.72
CA SER A 7 7.84 -8.56 -24.49
C SER A 7 7.33 -7.82 -23.24
N TYR A 8 7.29 -8.56 -22.13
CA TYR A 8 6.75 -8.08 -20.86
C TYR A 8 7.57 -8.62 -19.69
N ILE A 9 7.56 -7.87 -18.59
CA ILE A 9 8.01 -8.35 -17.29
C ILE A 9 6.83 -9.04 -16.59
N ASN A 10 7.10 -10.16 -15.92
CA ASN A 10 6.10 -10.82 -15.09
C ASN A 10 5.69 -9.90 -13.92
N ARG A 11 4.38 -9.80 -13.69
CA ARG A 11 3.77 -8.92 -12.68
C ARG A 11 4.35 -9.11 -11.28
N GLU A 12 4.58 -10.34 -10.85
CA GLU A 12 5.00 -10.63 -9.49
C GLU A 12 6.50 -10.38 -9.29
N LEU A 13 7.31 -10.64 -10.33
CA LEU A 13 8.72 -10.24 -10.34
C LEU A 13 8.86 -8.71 -10.34
N SER A 14 8.03 -8.01 -11.11
CA SER A 14 7.97 -6.54 -11.08
C SER A 14 7.58 -6.00 -9.70
N TRP A 15 6.68 -6.69 -8.98
CA TRP A 15 6.34 -6.34 -7.60
C TRP A 15 7.52 -6.54 -6.64
N LEU A 16 8.28 -7.65 -6.77
CA LEU A 16 9.47 -7.88 -5.94
C LEU A 16 10.51 -6.77 -6.14
N GLN A 17 10.71 -6.33 -7.39
CA GLN A 17 11.59 -5.20 -7.69
C GLN A 17 11.10 -3.87 -7.12
N PHE A 18 9.79 -3.64 -7.06
CA PHE A 18 9.25 -2.52 -6.28
C PHE A 18 9.64 -2.62 -4.80
N ASN A 19 9.50 -3.79 -4.19
CA ASN A 19 9.87 -3.95 -2.78
C ASN A 19 11.39 -3.86 -2.57
N ALA A 20 12.20 -4.25 -3.56
CA ALA A 20 13.65 -4.02 -3.56
C ALA A 20 13.99 -2.52 -3.53
N ARG A 21 13.22 -1.66 -4.22
CA ARG A 21 13.37 -0.19 -4.10
C ARG A 21 13.02 0.33 -2.71
N VAL A 22 12.06 -0.28 -2.02
CA VAL A 22 11.79 0.02 -0.59
C VAL A 22 13.00 -0.37 0.26
N LEU A 23 13.63 -1.51 -0.03
CA LEU A 23 14.85 -1.93 0.67
C LEU A 23 16.04 -1.00 0.40
N GLN A 24 16.15 -0.43 -0.81
CA GLN A 24 17.17 0.58 -1.12
C GLN A 24 17.03 1.84 -0.26
N GLU A 25 15.81 2.25 0.15
CA GLU A 25 15.63 3.36 1.10
C GLU A 25 16.20 3.04 2.48
N ALA A 26 16.16 1.78 2.92
CA ALA A 26 16.84 1.37 4.16
C ALA A 26 18.38 1.37 4.03
N ALA A 27 18.91 1.17 2.82
CA ALA A 27 20.35 1.22 2.55
C ALA A 27 20.88 2.65 2.38
N ASP A 28 20.06 3.57 1.89
CA ASP A 28 20.45 4.93 1.52
C ASP A 28 20.82 5.79 2.73
N LYS A 29 22.08 6.24 2.81
CA LYS A 29 22.60 7.10 3.88
C LYS A 29 21.98 8.51 3.91
N ASN A 30 21.29 8.92 2.84
CA ASN A 30 20.54 10.18 2.82
C ASN A 30 19.16 10.07 3.53
N VAL A 31 18.77 8.86 3.94
CA VAL A 31 17.60 8.62 4.78
C VAL A 31 18.03 8.65 6.25
N PRO A 32 17.32 9.37 7.14
CA PRO A 32 17.64 9.39 8.56
C PRO A 32 17.69 7.99 9.18
N LEU A 33 18.57 7.79 10.17
CA LEU A 33 18.95 6.46 10.64
C LEU A 33 17.77 5.63 11.18
N ILE A 34 16.87 6.23 11.96
CA ILE A 34 15.68 5.53 12.48
C ILE A 34 14.67 5.27 11.35
N GLU A 35 14.57 6.16 10.36
CA GLU A 35 13.70 5.97 9.21
C GLU A 35 14.17 4.80 8.33
N ARG A 36 15.49 4.55 8.25
CA ARG A 36 16.03 3.36 7.58
C ARG A 36 15.59 2.06 8.25
N LEU A 37 15.52 2.01 9.60
CA LEU A 37 14.92 0.89 10.32
C LEU A 37 13.43 0.73 9.97
N ARG A 38 12.69 1.84 9.92
CA ARG A 38 11.26 1.81 9.55
C ARG A 38 11.08 1.29 8.12
N PHE A 39 11.95 1.63 7.18
CA PHE A 39 11.94 1.06 5.82
C PHE A 39 12.22 -0.45 5.79
N ILE A 40 13.09 -0.99 6.66
CA ILE A 40 13.22 -2.46 6.85
C ILE A 40 11.89 -3.06 7.30
N GLY A 41 11.18 -2.36 8.20
CA GLY A 41 9.84 -2.73 8.61
C GLY A 41 8.84 -2.73 7.45
N ILE A 42 8.80 -1.66 6.66
CA ILE A 42 7.91 -1.54 5.49
C ILE A 42 8.21 -2.66 4.48
N PHE A 43 9.48 -2.90 4.16
CA PHE A 43 9.91 -3.98 3.28
C PHE A 43 9.39 -5.35 3.76
N SER A 44 9.53 -5.62 5.05
CA SER A 44 9.09 -6.88 5.66
C SER A 44 7.57 -7.02 5.68
N ASN A 45 6.85 -5.95 6.00
CA ASN A 45 5.39 -5.92 5.97
C ASN A 45 4.84 -6.16 4.56
N ASN A 46 5.43 -5.51 3.56
CA ASN A 46 5.05 -5.72 2.16
C ASN A 46 5.30 -7.18 1.73
N LEU A 47 6.43 -7.76 2.13
CA LEU A 47 6.77 -9.14 1.78
C LEU A 47 5.81 -10.15 2.42
N ASP A 48 5.41 -9.94 3.69
CA ASP A 48 4.36 -10.73 4.34
C ASP A 48 3.06 -10.72 3.53
N GLU A 49 2.63 -9.55 3.08
CA GLU A 49 1.42 -9.39 2.26
C GLU A 49 1.54 -10.03 0.87
N PHE A 50 2.74 -10.01 0.29
CA PHE A 50 3.01 -10.73 -0.94
C PHE A 50 2.83 -12.24 -0.78
N PHE A 51 3.35 -12.83 0.30
CA PHE A 51 3.21 -14.27 0.54
C PHE A 51 1.76 -14.68 0.81
N LYS A 52 1.06 -13.93 1.67
CA LYS A 52 -0.34 -14.21 2.04
C LYS A 52 -1.29 -14.22 0.85
N VAL A 53 -1.06 -13.34 -0.12
CA VAL A 53 -2.03 -13.11 -1.21
C VAL A 53 -1.49 -13.59 -2.55
N ARG A 54 -0.34 -13.07 -2.99
CA ARG A 54 0.14 -13.27 -4.37
C ARG A 54 0.80 -14.64 -4.53
N TYR A 55 1.72 -14.99 -3.64
CA TYR A 55 2.39 -16.28 -3.66
C TYR A 55 1.40 -17.43 -3.47
N ALA A 56 0.53 -17.31 -2.46
CA ALA A 56 -0.58 -18.24 -2.23
C ALA A 56 -1.43 -18.49 -3.49
N THR A 57 -1.82 -17.42 -4.20
CA THR A 57 -2.58 -17.54 -5.45
C THR A 57 -1.81 -18.34 -6.51
N ILE A 58 -0.51 -18.11 -6.68
CA ILE A 58 0.31 -18.85 -7.64
C ILE A 58 0.47 -20.32 -7.22
N LYS A 59 0.67 -20.58 -5.92
CA LYS A 59 0.77 -21.94 -5.36
C LYS A 59 -0.51 -22.74 -5.64
N ARG A 60 -1.68 -22.15 -5.42
CA ARG A 60 -2.98 -22.77 -5.77
C ARG A 60 -3.11 -23.05 -7.28
N ILE A 61 -2.64 -22.14 -8.14
CA ILE A 61 -2.62 -22.35 -9.60
C ILE A 61 -1.74 -23.54 -9.98
N ASP A 62 -0.56 -23.65 -9.36
CA ASP A 62 0.36 -24.76 -9.61
C ASP A 62 -0.26 -26.10 -9.19
N GLN A 63 -0.86 -26.12 -8.01
CA GLN A 63 -1.56 -27.29 -7.45
C GLN A 63 -2.79 -27.71 -8.26
N ALA A 64 -3.54 -26.77 -8.85
CA ALA A 64 -4.69 -27.05 -9.71
C ALA A 64 -4.29 -27.66 -11.08
N GLY A 65 -3.00 -27.67 -11.42
CA GLY A 65 -2.48 -28.32 -12.62
C GLY A 65 -2.57 -27.48 -13.90
N LYS A 66 -2.64 -28.15 -15.06
CA LYS A 66 -2.44 -27.53 -16.39
C LYS A 66 -3.58 -26.57 -16.77
N GLY A 67 -3.46 -25.29 -16.37
CA GLY A 67 -4.38 -24.22 -16.78
C GLY A 67 -3.90 -22.77 -16.58
N GLY A 68 -2.79 -22.53 -15.88
CA GLY A 68 -2.40 -21.18 -15.46
C GLY A 68 -1.40 -20.42 -16.33
N LYS A 69 -0.71 -21.06 -17.29
CA LYS A 69 0.43 -20.46 -18.00
C LYS A 69 0.07 -19.15 -18.72
N SER A 70 -1.07 -19.10 -19.41
CA SER A 70 -1.53 -17.88 -20.08
C SER A 70 -1.92 -16.76 -19.11
N GLN A 71 -2.44 -17.13 -17.94
CA GLN A 71 -2.86 -16.20 -16.89
C GLN A 71 -1.68 -15.62 -16.10
N LEU A 72 -0.53 -16.31 -16.10
CA LEU A 72 0.71 -15.88 -15.45
C LEU A 72 1.70 -15.19 -16.40
N GLY A 73 1.24 -14.75 -17.58
CA GLY A 73 2.12 -14.06 -18.54
C GLY A 73 3.09 -15.00 -19.27
N GLY A 74 2.68 -16.25 -19.50
CA GLY A 74 3.44 -17.21 -20.32
C GLY A 74 4.45 -18.07 -19.55
N ILE A 75 4.52 -17.97 -18.22
CA ILE A 75 5.38 -18.80 -17.36
C ILE A 75 4.56 -19.90 -16.66
N LYS A 76 5.15 -21.08 -16.45
CA LYS A 76 4.52 -22.11 -15.60
C LYS A 76 4.53 -21.64 -14.15
N ALA A 77 3.51 -22.05 -13.38
CA ALA A 77 3.40 -21.63 -11.98
C ALA A 77 4.60 -22.13 -11.14
N SER A 78 4.99 -23.40 -11.28
CA SER A 78 6.21 -23.97 -10.70
C SER A 78 7.46 -23.13 -10.95
N ASP A 79 7.73 -22.77 -12.20
CA ASP A 79 8.92 -22.02 -12.60
C ASP A 79 8.88 -20.58 -12.04
N LEU A 80 7.67 -20.01 -11.93
CA LEU A 80 7.48 -18.69 -11.33
C LEU A 80 7.69 -18.72 -9.81
N LEU A 81 7.17 -19.75 -9.12
CA LEU A 81 7.39 -19.94 -7.68
C LEU A 81 8.88 -20.06 -7.38
N GLN A 82 9.61 -20.85 -8.17
CA GLN A 82 11.06 -20.98 -8.02
C GLN A 82 11.77 -19.63 -8.16
N LYS A 83 11.50 -18.87 -9.23
CA LYS A 83 12.10 -17.53 -9.44
C LYS A 83 11.77 -16.56 -8.32
N ILE A 84 10.53 -16.60 -7.82
CA ILE A 84 10.11 -15.78 -6.68
C ILE A 84 10.93 -16.15 -5.45
N THR A 85 11.04 -17.44 -5.13
CA THR A 85 11.80 -17.92 -3.97
C THR A 85 13.27 -17.52 -4.05
N GLU A 86 13.92 -17.70 -5.19
CA GLU A 86 15.32 -17.28 -5.42
C GLU A 86 15.50 -15.77 -5.20
N THR A 87 14.63 -14.95 -5.79
CA THR A 87 14.67 -13.47 -5.64
C THR A 87 14.42 -13.05 -4.19
N VAL A 88 13.50 -13.72 -3.49
CA VAL A 88 13.18 -13.41 -2.09
C VAL A 88 14.35 -13.75 -1.18
N ILE A 89 15.04 -14.87 -1.39
CA ILE A 89 16.22 -15.25 -0.62
C ILE A 89 17.31 -14.18 -0.76
N GLU A 90 17.57 -13.72 -1.99
CA GLU A 90 18.52 -12.64 -2.26
C GLU A 90 18.14 -11.37 -1.49
N HIS A 91 16.90 -10.88 -1.63
CA HIS A 91 16.45 -9.68 -0.94
C HIS A 91 16.46 -9.82 0.60
N GLN A 92 16.20 -11.00 1.14
CA GLN A 92 16.29 -11.25 2.58
C GLN A 92 17.73 -11.20 3.08
N SER A 93 18.69 -11.75 2.32
CA SER A 93 20.12 -11.65 2.63
C SER A 93 20.55 -10.19 2.67
N THR A 94 20.26 -9.42 1.61
CA THR A 94 20.56 -7.98 1.55
C THR A 94 19.90 -7.22 2.70
N SER A 95 18.66 -7.58 3.09
CA SER A 95 17.99 -6.95 4.22
C SER A 95 18.68 -7.19 5.57
N LEU A 96 19.31 -8.34 5.76
CA LEU A 96 20.11 -8.63 6.96
C LEU A 96 21.38 -7.78 6.99
N GLU A 97 22.10 -7.72 5.88
CA GLU A 97 23.33 -6.91 5.76
C GLU A 97 23.05 -5.42 6.05
N ILE A 98 21.96 -4.89 5.49
CA ILE A 98 21.54 -3.50 5.75
C ILE A 98 21.19 -3.30 7.23
N LEU A 99 20.47 -4.24 7.84
CA LEU A 99 20.09 -4.16 9.25
C LEU A 99 21.32 -4.14 10.16
N ASP A 100 22.31 -5.00 9.90
CA ASP A 100 23.57 -5.04 10.65
C ASP A 100 24.37 -3.74 10.51
N SER A 101 24.37 -3.14 9.30
CA SER A 101 24.94 -1.81 9.07
C SER A 101 24.21 -0.73 9.89
N ILE A 102 22.88 -0.76 9.94
CA ILE A 102 22.08 0.20 10.71
C ILE A 102 22.35 0.04 12.22
N HIS A 103 22.38 -1.19 12.73
CA HIS A 103 22.71 -1.45 14.14
C HIS A 103 24.11 -0.92 14.50
N SER A 104 25.08 -1.10 13.60
CA SER A 104 26.45 -0.57 13.80
C SER A 104 26.47 0.95 13.84
N GLU A 105 25.61 1.62 13.07
CA GLU A 105 25.49 3.08 13.07
C GLU A 105 24.74 3.61 14.30
N LEU A 106 23.69 2.90 14.76
CA LEU A 106 23.00 3.25 16.00
C LEU A 106 23.96 3.21 17.20
N LYS A 107 24.86 2.23 17.25
CA LYS A 107 25.90 2.16 18.29
C LYS A 107 26.81 3.39 18.29
N LYS A 108 27.11 3.98 17.11
CA LYS A 108 27.89 5.23 17.02
C LYS A 108 27.10 6.44 17.53
N GLU A 109 25.78 6.38 17.44
CA GLU A 109 24.84 7.37 17.98
C GLU A 109 24.48 7.13 19.46
N ASN A 110 25.21 6.25 20.17
CA ASN A 110 24.97 5.81 21.55
C ASN A 110 23.61 5.14 21.78
N ILE A 111 23.02 4.54 20.74
CA ILE A 111 21.79 3.77 20.80
C ILE A 111 22.14 2.29 20.67
N TYR A 112 21.79 1.51 21.67
CA TYR A 112 22.13 0.09 21.74
C TYR A 112 20.86 -0.76 21.72
N ILE A 113 20.74 -1.60 20.70
CA ILE A 113 19.77 -2.69 20.70
C ILE A 113 20.51 -3.91 21.26
N ILE A 114 20.13 -4.32 22.47
CA ILE A 114 20.79 -5.41 23.21
C ILE A 114 19.93 -6.67 23.21
N ASN A 115 20.58 -7.83 23.36
CA ASN A 115 19.91 -9.12 23.55
C ASN A 115 20.04 -9.61 25.00
N GLU A 116 19.49 -10.79 25.31
CA GLU A 116 19.44 -11.37 26.66
C GLU A 116 20.81 -11.69 27.28
N THR A 117 21.85 -11.84 26.45
CA THR A 117 23.23 -12.10 26.90
C THR A 117 24.03 -10.82 27.13
N GLU A 118 23.49 -9.67 26.73
CA GLU A 118 24.10 -8.34 26.84
C GLU A 118 23.43 -7.49 27.94
N ILE A 119 22.56 -8.09 28.75
CA ILE A 119 21.89 -7.40 29.87
C ILE A 119 22.89 -7.23 31.01
N GLU A 120 23.11 -5.98 31.38
CA GLU A 120 23.94 -5.59 32.51
C GLU A 120 23.11 -5.48 33.80
N GLU A 121 23.79 -5.50 34.96
CA GLU A 121 23.17 -5.50 36.28
C GLU A 121 22.20 -4.32 36.50
N PHE A 122 22.52 -3.14 35.98
CA PHE A 122 21.71 -1.93 36.13
C PHE A 122 20.40 -1.96 35.32
N HIS A 123 20.23 -2.89 34.37
CA HIS A 123 18.97 -3.10 33.65
C HIS A 123 18.15 -4.27 34.19
N HIS A 124 18.74 -5.14 35.03
CA HIS A 124 18.13 -6.38 35.49
C HIS A 124 16.76 -6.15 36.12
N ASP A 125 16.70 -5.32 37.16
CA ASP A 125 15.50 -5.09 37.94
C ASP A 125 14.37 -4.50 37.08
N TYR A 126 14.71 -3.54 36.22
CA TYR A 126 13.74 -2.93 35.30
C TYR A 126 13.15 -3.96 34.33
N ILE A 127 13.98 -4.83 33.74
CA ILE A 127 13.53 -5.86 32.81
C ILE A 127 12.61 -6.86 33.52
N LYS A 128 12.97 -7.29 34.74
CA LYS A 128 12.15 -8.19 35.57
C LYS A 128 10.80 -7.56 35.91
N ASP A 129 10.80 -6.32 36.40
CA ASP A 129 9.57 -5.59 36.74
C ASP A 129 8.69 -5.38 35.50
N TYR A 130 9.29 -5.01 34.37
CA TYR A 130 8.58 -4.87 33.10
C TYR A 130 7.96 -6.20 32.67
N PHE A 131 8.71 -7.30 32.78
CA PHE A 131 8.20 -8.63 32.48
C PHE A 131 6.99 -8.97 33.35
N PHE A 132 7.09 -8.91 34.68
CA PHE A 132 6.00 -9.31 35.57
C PHE A 132 4.77 -8.40 35.49
N GLN A 133 4.96 -7.11 35.26
CA GLN A 133 3.86 -6.14 35.26
C GLN A 133 3.20 -5.94 33.88
N LYS A 134 3.95 -6.08 32.79
CA LYS A 134 3.49 -5.73 31.43
C LYS A 134 3.41 -6.92 30.49
N VAL A 135 4.39 -7.82 30.53
CA VAL A 135 4.51 -8.92 29.55
C VAL A 135 3.81 -10.18 30.03
N SER A 136 4.18 -10.68 31.21
CA SER A 136 3.66 -11.92 31.81
C SER A 136 2.13 -11.98 31.87
N PRO A 137 1.39 -10.92 32.26
CA PRO A 137 -0.07 -10.96 32.33
C PRO A 137 -0.76 -11.17 30.96
N ALA A 138 -0.08 -10.81 29.86
CA ALA A 138 -0.59 -10.96 28.50
C ALA A 138 0.04 -12.14 27.75
N LEU A 139 0.98 -12.88 28.38
CA LEU A 139 1.73 -13.95 27.75
C LEU A 139 0.89 -15.22 27.64
N VAL A 140 0.69 -15.68 26.41
CA VAL A 140 0.05 -16.96 26.14
C VAL A 140 1.13 -18.01 25.91
N THR A 141 1.12 -19.04 26.75
CA THR A 141 2.03 -20.19 26.68
C THR A 141 1.24 -21.43 26.29
N ILE A 142 1.67 -22.11 25.23
CA ILE A 142 1.05 -23.33 24.72
C ILE A 142 2.02 -24.49 24.97
N ILE A 143 1.67 -25.41 25.86
CA ILE A 143 2.46 -26.63 26.09
C ILE A 143 2.12 -27.65 25.01
N LEU A 144 3.14 -28.17 24.32
CA LEU A 144 2.98 -29.15 23.26
C LEU A 144 3.22 -30.55 23.82
N ASN A 145 2.27 -31.46 23.60
CA ASN A 145 2.41 -32.87 23.91
C ASN A 145 1.71 -33.73 22.85
N ASP A 146 1.80 -35.05 22.97
CA ASP A 146 1.21 -35.98 22.00
C ASP A 146 -0.30 -36.15 22.10
N GLN A 147 -0.92 -35.62 23.16
CA GLN A 147 -2.33 -35.77 23.44
C GLN A 147 -3.15 -34.52 23.08
N ILE A 148 -2.50 -33.40 22.81
CA ILE A 148 -3.14 -32.11 22.53
C ILE A 148 -2.97 -31.77 21.04
N GLU A 149 -4.09 -31.55 20.36
CA GLU A 149 -4.08 -30.92 19.04
C GLU A 149 -3.56 -29.48 19.16
N LEU A 150 -2.58 -29.12 18.35
CA LEU A 150 -2.02 -27.77 18.32
C LEU A 150 -3.13 -26.76 17.97
N PRO A 151 -3.35 -25.72 18.79
CA PRO A 151 -4.32 -24.68 18.44
C PRO A 151 -3.89 -23.98 17.15
N LEU A 152 -4.86 -23.46 16.40
CA LEU A 152 -4.57 -22.74 15.17
C LEU A 152 -3.73 -21.49 15.47
N LEU A 153 -2.44 -21.56 15.15
CA LEU A 153 -1.52 -20.44 15.35
C LEU A 153 -1.94 -19.25 14.48
N LYS A 154 -2.03 -18.07 15.10
CA LYS A 154 -2.34 -16.80 14.46
C LYS A 154 -1.23 -16.36 13.50
N ASP A 155 -1.57 -16.07 12.26
CA ASP A 155 -0.66 -15.52 11.23
C ASP A 155 -0.06 -14.15 11.57
N THR A 156 -0.72 -13.43 12.48
CA THR A 156 -0.29 -12.11 12.90
C THR A 156 0.66 -12.14 14.09
N ALA A 157 0.86 -13.28 14.75
CA ALA A 157 1.78 -13.40 15.88
C ALA A 157 3.14 -13.92 15.44
N ALA A 158 4.13 -13.75 16.31
CA ALA A 158 5.36 -14.54 16.28
C ALA A 158 5.33 -15.51 17.45
N TYR A 159 6.07 -16.61 17.35
CA TYR A 159 6.19 -17.56 18.43
C TYR A 159 7.66 -17.83 18.75
N LEU A 160 7.98 -17.97 20.04
CA LEU A 160 9.20 -18.62 20.47
C LEU A 160 8.87 -20.09 20.73
N ALA A 161 9.48 -20.99 19.95
CA ALA A 161 9.47 -22.41 20.23
C ALA A 161 10.51 -22.70 21.30
N VAL A 162 10.04 -23.19 22.45
CA VAL A 162 10.84 -23.53 23.60
C VAL A 162 11.00 -25.04 23.66
N LYS A 163 12.24 -25.50 23.80
CA LYS A 163 12.58 -26.90 24.10
C LYS A 163 13.18 -26.96 25.50
N MET A 164 12.64 -27.85 26.32
CA MET A 164 13.15 -28.17 27.66
C MET A 164 13.60 -29.63 27.67
N GLU A 165 14.80 -29.88 28.15
CA GLU A 165 15.27 -31.24 28.48
C GLU A 165 15.02 -31.47 29.97
N LEU A 166 13.99 -32.24 30.30
CA LEU A 166 13.59 -32.50 31.67
C LEU A 166 14.65 -33.33 32.42
N THR A 167 14.62 -33.29 33.75
CA THR A 167 15.57 -34.05 34.58
C THR A 167 15.49 -35.56 34.38
N ASN A 168 14.34 -36.07 33.92
CA ASN A 168 14.09 -37.48 33.57
C ASN A 168 14.43 -37.83 32.11
N ASP A 169 15.18 -36.98 31.41
CA ASP A 169 15.58 -37.13 29.99
C ASP A 169 14.42 -37.04 28.97
N ALA A 170 13.19 -36.74 29.42
CA ALA A 170 12.10 -36.45 28.51
C ALA A 170 12.23 -35.04 27.92
N GLN A 171 11.80 -34.87 26.68
CA GLN A 171 11.72 -33.56 26.04
C GLN A 171 10.32 -32.95 26.24
N GLN A 172 10.27 -31.68 26.60
CA GLN A 172 9.02 -30.92 26.70
C GLN A 172 9.12 -29.69 25.79
N TYR A 173 8.12 -29.53 24.93
CA TYR A 173 8.04 -28.42 24.00
C TYR A 173 6.95 -27.42 24.42
N ALA A 174 7.18 -26.14 24.14
CA ALA A 174 6.18 -25.10 24.34
C ALA A 174 6.28 -24.00 23.28
N LEU A 175 5.19 -23.26 23.07
CA LEU A 175 5.18 -22.04 22.25
C LEU A 175 4.82 -20.86 23.13
N LEU A 176 5.62 -19.80 23.08
CA LEU A 176 5.28 -18.50 23.66
C LEU A 176 4.76 -17.59 22.55
N GLU A 177 3.50 -17.15 22.63
CA GLU A 177 2.91 -16.21 21.67
C GLU A 177 3.37 -14.78 21.97
N ILE A 178 4.07 -14.17 21.01
CA ILE A 178 4.35 -12.73 21.00
C ILE A 178 3.21 -12.06 20.25
N SER A 179 2.24 -11.55 21.01
CA SER A 179 1.04 -10.92 20.48
C SER A 179 1.26 -9.44 20.12
N LYS A 180 0.39 -8.89 19.28
CA LYS A 180 0.45 -7.47 18.87
C LYS A 180 0.13 -6.47 19.98
N SER A 181 -0.46 -6.92 21.09
CA SER A 181 -0.76 -6.05 22.24
C SER A 181 0.47 -5.78 23.10
N MET A 182 1.57 -6.50 22.89
CA MET A 182 2.85 -6.27 23.55
C MET A 182 3.69 -5.29 22.75
N ASP A 183 4.33 -4.34 23.44
CA ASP A 183 5.31 -3.46 22.81
C ASP A 183 6.51 -4.28 22.35
N ARG A 184 6.77 -4.27 21.03
CA ARG A 184 7.88 -5.02 20.44
C ARG A 184 9.24 -4.55 20.96
N PHE A 185 9.39 -3.24 21.14
CA PHE A 185 10.61 -2.58 21.57
C PHE A 185 10.42 -2.03 22.97
N VAL A 186 11.17 -2.56 23.93
CA VAL A 186 11.17 -2.07 25.30
C VAL A 186 12.35 -1.11 25.45
N VAL A 187 12.04 0.17 25.64
CA VAL A 187 13.06 1.18 25.96
C VAL A 187 13.46 1.00 27.41
N LEU A 188 14.75 0.77 27.63
CA LEU A 188 15.35 0.59 28.95
C LEU A 188 15.83 1.94 29.51
N PRO A 189 15.99 2.06 30.85
CA PRO A 189 16.57 3.25 31.46
C PRO A 189 17.92 3.60 30.84
N GLU A 190 18.11 4.89 30.55
CA GLU A 190 19.39 5.38 30.06
C GLU A 190 20.47 5.21 31.13
N TYR A 191 21.68 4.87 30.68
CA TYR A 191 22.83 4.73 31.57
C TYR A 191 24.05 5.38 30.93
N ASN A 192 24.72 6.29 31.65
CA ASN A 192 25.88 7.05 31.16
C ASN A 192 25.64 7.75 29.80
N GLY A 193 24.45 8.30 29.59
CA GLY A 193 24.07 9.00 28.34
C GLY A 193 23.89 8.08 27.13
N LYS A 194 23.74 6.77 27.35
CA LYS A 194 23.44 5.78 26.32
C LYS A 194 21.99 5.31 26.44
N SER A 195 21.32 5.23 25.31
CA SER A 195 19.94 4.72 25.23
C SER A 195 19.98 3.24 24.87
N TYR A 196 19.15 2.43 25.55
CA TYR A 196 19.12 0.99 25.37
C TYR A 196 17.71 0.52 25.02
N ILE A 197 17.64 -0.44 24.10
CA ILE A 197 16.40 -1.10 23.70
C ILE A 197 16.64 -2.60 23.76
N ILE A 198 15.69 -3.33 24.33
CA ILE A 198 15.61 -4.78 24.21
C ILE A 198 14.35 -5.16 23.44
N LEU A 199 14.45 -6.15 22.55
CA LEU A 199 13.29 -6.71 21.89
C LEU A 199 12.55 -7.61 22.86
N VAL A 200 11.21 -7.62 22.80
CA VAL A 200 10.38 -8.47 23.67
C VAL A 200 10.75 -9.96 23.56
N ASP A 201 11.26 -10.40 22.41
CA ASP A 201 11.73 -11.77 22.19
C ASP A 201 12.91 -12.12 23.09
N ASP A 202 13.86 -11.20 23.25
CA ASP A 202 15.04 -11.44 24.09
C ASP A 202 14.71 -11.17 25.56
N LEU A 203 13.79 -10.25 25.86
CA LEU A 203 13.22 -10.13 27.20
C LEU A 203 12.56 -11.45 27.65
N LEU A 204 11.80 -12.11 26.76
CA LEU A 204 11.21 -13.42 27.05
C LEU A 204 12.27 -14.51 27.19
N ARG A 205 13.32 -14.51 26.35
CA ARG A 205 14.47 -15.44 26.50
C ARG A 205 15.16 -15.29 27.84
N TYR A 206 15.36 -14.05 28.27
CA TYR A 206 15.93 -13.74 29.58
C TYR A 206 15.07 -14.28 30.73
N CYS A 207 13.74 -14.19 30.58
CA CYS A 207 12.77 -14.59 31.60
C CYS A 207 12.29 -16.05 31.48
N LEU A 208 12.92 -16.90 30.64
CA LEU A 208 12.49 -18.30 30.47
C LEU A 208 12.45 -19.08 31.79
N LYS A 209 13.42 -18.83 32.68
CA LYS A 209 13.47 -19.46 34.01
C LYS A 209 12.30 -19.04 34.90
N ASP A 210 11.80 -17.82 34.75
CA ASP A 210 10.63 -17.35 35.49
C ASP A 210 9.34 -17.91 34.90
N ILE A 211 9.27 -18.02 33.57
CA ILE A 211 8.10 -18.54 32.84
C ILE A 211 7.88 -20.03 33.12
N PHE A 212 8.96 -20.81 33.12
CA PHE A 212 8.91 -22.27 33.25
C PHE A 212 9.38 -22.77 34.63
N ASN A 213 9.29 -21.94 35.67
CA ASN A 213 9.74 -22.27 37.02
C ASN A 213 9.03 -23.46 37.68
N ILE A 214 7.92 -23.93 37.09
CA ILE A 214 7.17 -25.13 37.52
C ILE A 214 7.76 -26.44 36.96
N PHE A 215 8.70 -26.38 36.03
CA PHE A 215 9.32 -27.56 35.40
C PHE A 215 10.74 -27.76 35.92
N ASP A 216 11.09 -29.01 36.19
CA ASP A 216 12.47 -29.41 36.51
C ASP A 216 13.19 -29.85 35.22
N TYR A 217 14.09 -29.00 34.71
CA TYR A 217 14.84 -29.24 33.47
C TYR A 217 16.34 -29.02 33.62
N LYS A 218 17.13 -29.76 32.83
CA LYS A 218 18.59 -29.65 32.71
C LYS A 218 18.98 -28.49 31.81
N SER A 219 18.24 -28.29 30.72
CA SER A 219 18.48 -27.24 29.72
C SER A 219 17.16 -26.69 29.19
N ILE A 220 17.20 -25.43 28.74
CA ILE A 220 16.07 -24.76 28.09
C ILE A 220 16.60 -23.89 26.95
N THR A 221 16.02 -24.04 25.77
CA THR A 221 16.37 -23.25 24.57
C THR A 221 15.11 -22.64 23.98
N ALA A 222 15.25 -21.53 23.25
CA ALA A 222 14.12 -20.84 22.62
C ALA A 222 14.50 -20.27 21.25
N ASN A 223 13.82 -20.76 20.21
CA ASN A 223 14.06 -20.38 18.82
C ASN A 223 12.79 -19.77 18.22
N MET A 224 12.96 -18.73 17.41
CA MET A 224 11.82 -18.02 16.86
C MET A 224 11.26 -18.75 15.65
N ILE A 225 9.93 -18.90 15.60
CA ILE A 225 9.20 -19.43 14.47
C ILE A 225 8.06 -18.47 14.07
N LYS A 226 7.72 -18.51 12.79
CA LYS A 226 6.62 -17.75 12.23
C LYS A 226 5.92 -18.56 11.16
N ILE A 227 4.62 -18.72 11.30
CA ILE A 227 3.76 -19.28 10.28
C ILE A 227 3.05 -18.15 9.52
N THR A 228 2.84 -18.36 8.23
CA THR A 228 1.99 -17.53 7.40
C THR A 228 1.07 -18.46 6.63
N ARG A 229 -0.22 -18.39 6.92
CA ARG A 229 -1.23 -19.18 6.23
C ARG A 229 -1.82 -18.42 5.05
N ASP A 230 -2.46 -19.19 4.20
CA ASP A 230 -3.17 -18.66 3.05
C ASP A 230 -4.35 -17.79 3.51
N GLY A 231 -4.48 -16.61 2.92
CA GLY A 231 -5.67 -15.79 3.11
C GLY A 231 -6.87 -16.31 2.32
N GLU A 232 -8.01 -15.61 2.44
CA GLU A 232 -9.12 -15.83 1.51
C GLU A 232 -8.65 -15.65 0.06
N LEU A 233 -9.18 -16.48 -0.85
CA LEU A 233 -8.93 -16.36 -2.29
C LEU A 233 -9.30 -14.96 -2.75
N ASP A 234 -8.26 -14.18 -3.02
CA ASP A 234 -8.45 -12.80 -3.34
C ASP A 234 -8.81 -12.61 -4.82
N PHE A 235 -10.06 -12.21 -5.06
CA PHE A 235 -10.55 -11.81 -6.37
C PHE A 235 -9.95 -10.47 -6.86
N ASP A 236 -9.01 -9.84 -6.14
CA ASP A 236 -8.26 -8.66 -6.57
C ASP A 236 -7.03 -8.97 -7.44
N SER A 237 -6.78 -10.22 -7.84
CA SER A 237 -5.76 -10.52 -8.85
C SER A 237 -6.15 -9.97 -10.24
N ASP A 238 -5.18 -9.81 -11.16
CA ASP A 238 -5.49 -9.50 -12.58
C ASP A 238 -6.02 -10.75 -13.33
N LEU A 239 -6.28 -11.85 -12.60
CA LEU A 239 -6.82 -13.10 -13.12
C LEU A 239 -8.33 -12.96 -13.36
N SER A 240 -8.84 -13.64 -14.39
CA SER A 240 -10.28 -13.60 -14.66
C SER A 240 -11.07 -14.29 -13.54
N LYS A 241 -12.26 -13.76 -13.22
CA LYS A 241 -13.13 -14.36 -12.19
C LYS A 241 -13.50 -15.80 -12.47
N SER A 242 -13.73 -16.15 -13.73
CA SER A 242 -14.04 -17.51 -14.13
C SER A 242 -12.85 -18.45 -13.91
N PHE A 243 -11.62 -17.96 -14.08
CA PHE A 243 -10.42 -18.70 -13.75
C PHE A 243 -10.25 -18.86 -12.23
N MET A 244 -10.47 -17.79 -11.47
CA MET A 244 -10.45 -17.85 -10.00
C MET A 244 -11.50 -18.81 -9.43
N ALA A 245 -12.72 -18.82 -9.98
CA ALA A 245 -13.77 -19.75 -9.59
C ALA A 245 -13.35 -21.20 -9.88
N LYS A 246 -12.78 -21.47 -11.06
CA LYS A 246 -12.25 -22.81 -11.40
C LYS A 246 -11.15 -23.27 -10.45
N ILE A 247 -10.23 -22.38 -10.08
CA ILE A 247 -9.20 -22.69 -9.08
C ILE A 247 -9.88 -23.03 -7.77
N SER A 248 -10.78 -22.17 -7.30
CA SER A 248 -11.53 -22.37 -6.05
C SER A 248 -12.26 -23.71 -6.01
N ASP A 249 -12.91 -24.11 -7.09
CA ASP A 249 -13.59 -25.42 -7.18
C ASP A 249 -12.59 -26.57 -7.20
N SER A 250 -11.43 -26.42 -7.86
CA SER A 250 -10.39 -27.46 -7.93
C SER A 250 -9.62 -27.68 -6.62
N VAL A 251 -9.61 -26.69 -5.73
CA VAL A 251 -8.96 -26.78 -4.40
C VAL A 251 -9.98 -26.80 -3.25
N ARG A 252 -11.26 -27.03 -3.55
CA ARG A 252 -12.38 -26.90 -2.59
C ARG A 252 -12.30 -27.89 -1.43
N ASP A 253 -11.72 -29.06 -1.64
CA ASP A 253 -11.54 -30.09 -0.60
C ASP A 253 -10.35 -29.78 0.33
N ARG A 254 -9.59 -28.70 0.09
CA ARG A 254 -8.51 -28.23 0.96
C ARG A 254 -8.99 -27.12 1.89
N GLN A 255 -8.58 -27.20 3.15
CA GLN A 255 -9.01 -26.26 4.17
C GLN A 255 -8.42 -24.86 3.92
N ILE A 256 -9.26 -23.84 4.01
CA ILE A 256 -8.82 -22.44 4.10
C ILE A 256 -7.88 -22.34 5.33
N GLY A 257 -6.69 -21.75 5.15
CA GLY A 257 -5.70 -21.61 6.22
C GLY A 257 -4.55 -22.63 6.22
N GLU A 258 -4.33 -23.36 5.12
CA GLU A 258 -3.09 -24.14 4.95
C GLU A 258 -1.83 -23.26 5.12
N PRO A 259 -0.75 -23.79 5.74
CA PRO A 259 0.52 -23.09 5.84
C PRO A 259 1.11 -22.83 4.44
N VAL A 260 1.29 -21.54 4.12
CA VAL A 260 1.93 -21.11 2.87
C VAL A 260 3.43 -20.90 3.07
N ARG A 261 3.83 -20.47 4.27
CA ARG A 261 5.22 -20.22 4.63
C ARG A 261 5.44 -20.48 6.11
N PHE A 262 6.47 -21.24 6.43
CA PHE A 262 7.00 -21.46 7.77
C PHE A 262 8.42 -20.93 7.80
N VAL A 263 8.66 -19.90 8.60
CA VAL A 263 9.97 -19.28 8.79
C VAL A 263 10.46 -19.65 10.18
N TYR A 264 11.69 -20.12 10.27
CA TYR A 264 12.28 -20.55 11.54
C TYR A 264 13.68 -19.95 11.71
N ASP A 265 14.11 -19.81 12.96
CA ASP A 265 15.49 -19.44 13.28
C ASP A 265 16.42 -20.57 12.86
N LYS A 266 17.40 -20.29 11.98
CA LYS A 266 18.36 -21.28 11.47
C LYS A 266 19.18 -22.01 12.55
N THR A 267 19.17 -21.51 13.79
CA THR A 267 19.84 -22.12 14.93
C THR A 267 18.99 -23.13 15.69
N ILE A 268 17.73 -23.35 15.29
CA ILE A 268 16.87 -24.40 15.85
C ILE A 268 17.49 -25.78 15.61
N GLU A 269 17.39 -26.66 16.60
CA GLU A 269 17.84 -28.05 16.46
C GLU A 269 16.93 -28.83 15.51
N GLU A 270 17.51 -29.76 14.75
CA GLU A 270 16.81 -30.51 13.69
C GLU A 270 15.63 -31.33 14.24
N ASP A 271 15.81 -31.96 15.41
CA ASP A 271 14.75 -32.73 16.08
C ASP A 271 13.55 -31.85 16.46
N THR A 272 13.82 -30.63 16.93
CA THR A 272 12.81 -29.64 17.31
C THR A 272 12.07 -29.14 16.09
N LEU A 273 12.79 -28.87 14.99
CA LEU A 273 12.19 -28.45 13.73
C LEU A 273 11.27 -29.54 13.17
N GLU A 274 11.73 -30.79 13.13
CA GLU A 274 10.92 -31.93 12.67
C GLU A 274 9.67 -32.10 13.52
N PHE A 275 9.79 -32.04 14.85
CA PHE A 275 8.65 -32.09 15.77
C PHE A 275 7.62 -30.99 15.48
N LEU A 276 8.07 -29.76 15.28
CA LEU A 276 7.17 -28.63 14.98
C LEU A 276 6.53 -28.78 13.60
N MET A 277 7.26 -29.26 12.60
CA MET A 277 6.73 -29.47 11.25
C MET A 277 5.64 -30.56 11.24
N ASP A 278 5.88 -31.68 11.94
CA ASP A 278 4.90 -32.76 12.10
C ASP A 278 3.64 -32.27 12.83
N LYS A 279 3.81 -31.62 13.99
CA LYS A 279 2.69 -31.06 14.76
C LYS A 279 1.88 -30.01 14.00
N MET A 280 2.50 -29.29 13.06
CA MET A 280 1.85 -28.25 12.26
C MET A 280 1.29 -28.77 10.92
N GLY A 281 1.50 -30.03 10.57
CA GLY A 281 1.08 -30.61 9.29
C GLY A 281 1.76 -29.96 8.08
N ILE A 282 3.06 -29.66 8.19
CA ILE A 282 3.83 -29.01 7.12
C ILE A 282 4.57 -30.09 6.31
N ASP A 283 3.93 -30.57 5.24
CA ASP A 283 4.47 -31.67 4.41
C ASP A 283 5.51 -31.22 3.37
N SER A 284 5.49 -29.95 2.97
CA SER A 284 6.28 -29.44 1.83
C SER A 284 7.47 -28.60 2.29
N LYS A 285 8.68 -29.02 1.87
CA LYS A 285 9.92 -28.26 2.08
C LYS A 285 9.95 -26.92 1.34
N ASP A 286 9.18 -26.76 0.26
CA ASP A 286 9.16 -25.52 -0.55
C ASP A 286 8.58 -24.31 0.19
N SER A 287 7.93 -24.56 1.33
CA SER A 287 7.31 -23.52 2.17
C SER A 287 8.09 -23.30 3.47
N VAL A 288 9.22 -23.97 3.68
CA VAL A 288 10.03 -23.92 4.90
C VAL A 288 11.29 -23.10 4.63
N ILE A 289 11.38 -21.91 5.22
CA ILE A 289 12.44 -20.93 4.93
C ILE A 289 13.30 -20.71 6.19
N PRO A 290 14.60 -21.05 6.16
CA PRO A 290 15.50 -20.70 7.26
C PRO A 290 15.67 -19.18 7.29
N GLY A 291 15.52 -18.60 8.48
CA GLY A 291 15.63 -17.17 8.73
C GLY A 291 16.64 -16.85 9.83
N GLY A 292 16.77 -15.56 10.12
CA GLY A 292 17.57 -15.09 11.24
C GLY A 292 16.89 -15.33 12.60
N ARG A 293 17.57 -14.89 13.66
CA ARG A 293 17.09 -14.96 15.05
C ARG A 293 15.76 -14.23 15.28
N TYR A 294 15.54 -13.13 14.56
CA TYR A 294 14.35 -12.28 14.67
C TYR A 294 13.48 -12.35 13.41
N HIS A 295 12.23 -12.73 13.60
CA HIS A 295 11.14 -12.66 12.62
C HIS A 295 10.23 -11.47 12.93
N ASN A 296 9.16 -11.27 12.15
CA ASN A 296 8.25 -10.12 12.31
C ASN A 296 8.93 -8.75 12.28
N ARG A 297 9.94 -8.60 11.43
CA ARG A 297 10.63 -7.32 11.20
C ARG A 297 9.70 -6.18 10.78
N ARG A 298 8.46 -6.45 10.35
CA ARG A 298 7.44 -5.41 10.14
C ARG A 298 7.26 -4.49 11.34
N ASP A 299 7.50 -4.99 12.56
CA ASP A 299 7.30 -4.23 13.78
C ASP A 299 8.28 -3.05 13.88
N TYR A 300 9.43 -3.08 13.16
CA TYR A 300 10.36 -1.95 13.03
C TYR A 300 9.72 -0.68 12.43
N MET A 301 8.55 -0.79 11.77
CA MET A 301 7.76 0.40 11.40
C MET A 301 7.38 1.25 12.62
N GLY A 302 7.21 0.61 13.79
CA GLY A 302 6.93 1.25 15.07
C GLY A 302 8.17 1.48 15.94
N PHE A 303 9.39 1.44 15.37
CA PHE A 303 10.60 1.68 16.16
C PHE A 303 10.55 3.06 16.86
N PRO A 304 10.88 3.13 18.17
CA PRO A 304 10.72 4.34 18.96
C PRO A 304 11.64 5.46 18.47
N SER A 305 11.18 6.70 18.58
CA SER A 305 11.99 7.88 18.23
C SER A 305 13.13 8.16 19.19
N LEU A 306 13.02 7.69 20.44
CA LEU A 306 13.95 7.99 21.55
C LEU A 306 14.15 9.50 21.77
N GLY A 307 13.21 10.35 21.33
CA GLY A 307 13.37 11.80 21.34
C GLY A 307 14.42 12.36 20.36
N ARG A 308 15.02 11.53 19.51
CA ARG A 308 16.10 11.89 18.56
C ARG A 308 15.55 12.40 17.22
N ASN A 309 15.06 13.64 17.21
CA ASN A 309 14.52 14.29 16.01
C ASN A 309 15.54 14.45 14.87
N ASP A 310 16.84 14.44 15.19
CA ASP A 310 17.94 14.47 14.24
C ASP A 310 18.11 13.15 13.46
N LEU A 311 17.58 12.04 13.98
CA LEU A 311 17.60 10.72 13.34
C LEU A 311 16.29 10.38 12.61
N LEU A 312 15.36 11.34 12.55
CA LEU A 312 14.06 11.22 11.90
C LEU A 312 13.94 12.17 10.72
N TYR A 313 12.93 11.95 9.89
CA TYR A 313 12.56 12.98 8.92
C TYR A 313 12.06 14.23 9.64
N SER A 314 12.50 15.40 9.19
CA SER A 314 11.90 16.66 9.61
C SER A 314 10.39 16.65 9.36
N GLU A 315 9.63 17.15 10.31
CA GLU A 315 8.18 17.30 10.18
C GLU A 315 7.88 18.30 9.06
N ILE A 316 6.89 17.97 8.23
CA ILE A 316 6.44 18.83 7.12
C ILE A 316 5.01 19.25 7.48
N GLU A 317 4.83 20.53 7.77
CA GLU A 317 3.51 21.07 8.09
C GLU A 317 2.66 21.19 6.82
N PRO A 318 1.45 20.60 6.77
CA PRO A 318 0.58 20.74 5.61
C PRO A 318 0.15 22.21 5.37
N LEU A 319 0.41 22.72 4.17
CA LEU A 319 0.20 24.10 3.79
C LEU A 319 -1.28 24.42 3.51
N PRO A 320 -1.73 25.67 3.74
CA PRO A 320 -3.00 26.16 3.21
C PRO A 320 -2.93 26.32 1.69
N ILE A 321 -4.09 26.55 1.06
CA ILE A 321 -4.20 26.84 -0.38
C ILE A 321 -4.61 28.30 -0.56
N LYS A 322 -3.85 29.06 -1.35
CA LYS A 322 -4.12 30.48 -1.61
C LYS A 322 -5.55 30.66 -2.16
N GLY A 323 -6.32 31.52 -1.49
CA GLY A 323 -7.69 31.82 -1.87
C GLY A 323 -8.73 30.75 -1.49
N LEU A 324 -8.36 29.68 -0.77
CA LEU A 324 -9.30 28.72 -0.19
C LEU A 324 -9.30 28.83 1.34
N SER A 325 -10.39 29.34 1.90
CA SER A 325 -10.49 29.62 3.34
C SER A 325 -11.18 28.49 4.11
N LEU A 326 -10.63 28.14 5.28
CA LEU A 326 -11.28 27.26 6.26
C LEU A 326 -12.28 28.00 7.15
N THR A 327 -12.16 29.32 7.28
CA THR A 327 -12.99 30.16 8.16
C THR A 327 -14.25 30.67 7.47
N GLN A 328 -14.20 30.85 6.15
CA GLN A 328 -15.34 31.29 5.33
C GLN A 328 -16.11 30.10 4.74
N SER A 329 -17.18 30.40 3.98
CA SER A 329 -17.93 29.38 3.24
C SER A 329 -17.09 28.82 2.10
N ILE A 330 -16.82 27.53 2.14
CA ILE A 330 -16.06 26.84 1.10
C ILE A 330 -16.86 26.73 -0.20
N PHE A 331 -18.20 26.58 -0.14
CA PHE A 331 -19.06 26.59 -1.32
C PHE A 331 -19.04 27.92 -2.05
N SER A 332 -19.01 29.04 -1.31
CA SER A 332 -18.90 30.37 -1.92
C SER A 332 -17.59 30.53 -2.72
N THR A 333 -16.53 29.89 -2.25
CA THR A 333 -15.20 29.94 -2.85
C THR A 333 -15.12 29.04 -4.09
N ILE A 334 -15.51 27.76 -3.94
CA ILE A 334 -15.54 26.77 -5.03
C ILE A 334 -16.54 27.17 -6.14
N SER A 335 -17.54 28.01 -5.83
CA SER A 335 -18.48 28.52 -6.82
C SER A 335 -17.86 29.45 -7.87
N LYS A 336 -16.69 30.03 -7.56
CA LYS A 336 -16.00 31.01 -8.40
C LYS A 336 -14.94 30.35 -9.29
N LYS A 337 -14.23 29.36 -8.75
CA LYS A 337 -13.22 28.57 -9.46
C LYS A 337 -12.99 27.23 -8.78
N ASP A 338 -12.34 26.32 -9.49
CA ASP A 338 -11.96 25.02 -8.96
C ASP A 338 -10.68 25.12 -8.11
N TYR A 339 -10.47 24.15 -7.22
CA TYR A 339 -9.28 24.07 -6.38
C TYR A 339 -8.74 22.63 -6.35
N MET A 340 -7.42 22.50 -6.35
CA MET A 340 -6.74 21.22 -6.17
C MET A 340 -6.13 21.15 -4.77
N VAL A 341 -6.45 20.09 -4.02
CA VAL A 341 -5.75 19.74 -2.78
C VAL A 341 -4.77 18.62 -3.09
N HIS A 342 -3.48 18.84 -2.82
CA HIS A 342 -2.44 17.82 -2.96
C HIS A 342 -1.94 17.40 -1.58
N ALA A 343 -2.57 16.39 -0.98
CA ALA A 343 -2.10 15.81 0.27
C ALA A 343 -0.78 15.05 0.02
N PRO A 344 0.17 14.98 0.99
CA PRO A 344 0.13 15.59 2.32
C PRO A 344 0.61 17.06 2.33
N TYR A 345 1.05 17.60 1.19
CA TYR A 345 1.62 18.96 1.09
C TYR A 345 0.61 20.05 1.44
N ASN A 346 -0.67 19.85 1.09
CA ASN A 346 -1.78 20.68 1.53
C ASN A 346 -2.59 20.00 2.63
N THR A 347 -3.18 20.80 3.52
CA THR A 347 -4.00 20.28 4.61
C THR A 347 -5.24 19.53 4.10
N PHE A 348 -5.46 18.30 4.61
CA PHE A 348 -6.66 17.51 4.34
C PHE A 348 -7.94 18.14 4.95
N SER A 349 -7.79 19.12 5.84
CA SER A 349 -8.88 19.82 6.52
C SER A 349 -9.90 20.45 5.57
N TYR A 350 -9.51 20.78 4.33
CA TYR A 350 -10.45 21.31 3.33
C TYR A 350 -11.55 20.31 2.94
N VAL A 351 -11.24 19.01 2.86
CA VAL A 351 -12.23 17.97 2.57
C VAL A 351 -13.21 17.81 3.73
N VAL A 352 -12.70 17.83 4.96
CA VAL A 352 -13.52 17.77 6.18
C VAL A 352 -14.40 19.02 6.30
N LYS A 353 -13.84 20.22 6.05
CA LYS A 353 -14.59 21.49 6.02
C LYS A 353 -15.72 21.46 4.98
N PHE A 354 -15.44 20.94 3.78
CA PHE A 354 -16.44 20.76 2.72
C PHE A 354 -17.64 19.93 3.19
N LEU A 355 -17.39 18.77 3.78
CA LEU A 355 -18.45 17.89 4.28
C LEU A 355 -19.16 18.46 5.51
N ARG A 356 -18.43 19.12 6.41
CA ARG A 356 -19.01 19.75 7.60
C ARG A 356 -19.92 20.92 7.24
N GLU A 357 -19.52 21.76 6.30
CA GLU A 357 -20.38 22.83 5.78
C GLU A 357 -21.62 22.25 5.09
N ALA A 358 -21.45 21.17 4.32
CA ALA A 358 -22.56 20.44 3.70
C ALA A 358 -23.56 19.91 4.72
N ALA A 359 -23.07 19.40 5.86
CA ALA A 359 -23.91 18.84 6.91
C ALA A 359 -24.75 19.90 7.63
N LEU A 360 -24.24 21.13 7.74
CA LEU A 360 -24.86 22.22 8.49
C LEU A 360 -25.72 23.15 7.62
N ASP A 361 -25.36 23.37 6.35
CA ASP A 361 -26.06 24.32 5.49
C ASP A 361 -27.53 23.90 5.26
N PRO A 362 -28.53 24.70 5.68
CA PRO A 362 -29.95 24.37 5.50
C PRO A 362 -30.37 24.31 4.02
N LYS A 363 -29.59 24.88 3.10
CA LYS A 363 -29.85 24.84 1.66
C LYS A 363 -29.38 23.54 1.01
N VAL A 364 -28.60 22.71 1.70
CA VAL A 364 -28.16 21.43 1.16
C VAL A 364 -29.27 20.40 1.30
N GLN A 365 -29.66 19.81 0.17
CA GLN A 365 -30.75 18.85 0.05
C GLN A 365 -30.26 17.41 0.10
N SER A 366 -29.11 17.12 -0.52
CA SER A 366 -28.54 15.77 -0.50
C SER A 366 -27.02 15.74 -0.59
N ILE A 367 -26.44 14.68 -0.04
CA ILE A 367 -25.01 14.36 -0.08
C ILE A 367 -24.86 12.92 -0.56
N LYS A 368 -24.12 12.70 -1.65
CA LYS A 368 -23.71 11.37 -2.11
C LYS A 368 -22.20 11.26 -2.06
N ILE A 369 -21.65 10.20 -1.47
CA ILE A 369 -20.20 10.00 -1.33
C ILE A 369 -19.81 8.53 -1.46
N THR A 370 -18.65 8.27 -2.05
CA THR A 370 -18.00 6.94 -2.01
C THR A 370 -16.94 6.90 -0.92
N ILE A 371 -16.92 5.82 -0.15
CA ILE A 371 -15.99 5.59 0.95
C ILE A 371 -15.37 4.20 0.75
N TYR A 372 -14.07 4.15 0.56
CA TYR A 372 -13.36 2.88 0.42
C TYR A 372 -12.80 2.40 1.77
N ARG A 373 -12.23 3.32 2.55
CA ARG A 373 -11.67 3.07 3.89
C ARG A 373 -11.89 4.29 4.78
N LEU A 374 -12.24 4.06 6.04
CA LEU A 374 -12.33 5.09 7.07
C LEU A 374 -11.18 4.97 8.07
N ALA A 375 -10.79 6.09 8.67
CA ALA A 375 -9.93 6.06 9.85
C ALA A 375 -10.71 5.49 11.06
N GLN A 376 -10.00 4.93 12.05
CA GLN A 376 -10.62 4.44 13.29
C GLN A 376 -11.51 5.51 13.94
N ILE A 377 -11.05 6.76 13.94
CA ILE A 377 -11.83 7.95 14.29
C ILE A 377 -11.98 8.76 13.00
N SER A 378 -13.20 8.83 12.45
CA SER A 378 -13.44 9.51 11.17
C SER A 378 -14.32 10.76 11.32
N HIS A 379 -13.76 11.91 10.98
CA HIS A 379 -14.52 13.17 10.90
C HIS A 379 -15.42 13.20 9.66
N VAL A 380 -15.05 12.48 8.61
CA VAL A 380 -15.90 12.22 7.44
C VAL A 380 -17.19 11.52 7.87
N ALA A 381 -17.06 10.39 8.59
CA ALA A 381 -18.22 9.64 9.06
C ALA A 381 -19.13 10.48 9.97
N SER A 382 -18.52 11.18 10.93
CA SER A 382 -19.22 12.08 11.85
C SER A 382 -20.00 13.19 11.11
N SER A 383 -19.44 13.76 10.04
CA SER A 383 -20.09 14.82 9.26
C SER A 383 -21.31 14.28 8.49
N LEU A 384 -21.22 13.07 7.95
CA LEU A 384 -22.32 12.44 7.21
C LEU A 384 -23.48 12.06 8.13
N ILE A 385 -23.18 11.53 9.31
CA ILE A 385 -24.20 11.26 10.35
C ILE A 385 -24.89 12.57 10.76
N ASN A 386 -24.13 13.64 10.99
CA ASN A 386 -24.68 14.95 11.33
C ASN A 386 -25.59 15.49 10.22
N ALA A 387 -25.21 15.32 8.96
CA ALA A 387 -26.03 15.72 7.82
C ALA A 387 -27.40 15.01 7.79
N ALA A 388 -27.40 13.68 8.04
CA ALA A 388 -28.63 12.91 8.11
C ALA A 388 -29.53 13.36 9.28
N LYS A 389 -28.94 13.61 10.47
CA LYS A 389 -29.65 14.18 11.63
C LYS A 389 -30.27 15.55 11.33
N ASN A 390 -29.63 16.35 10.49
CA ASN A 390 -30.15 17.64 10.02
C ASN A 390 -31.16 17.52 8.85
N GLY A 391 -31.71 16.33 8.61
CA GLY A 391 -32.78 16.10 7.62
C GLY A 391 -32.32 16.02 6.16
N LYS A 392 -31.01 15.93 5.90
CA LYS A 392 -30.47 15.86 4.53
C LYS A 392 -30.52 14.42 4.03
N ARG A 393 -30.76 14.22 2.73
CA ARG A 393 -30.66 12.88 2.12
C ARG A 393 -29.20 12.51 1.94
N VAL A 394 -28.69 11.59 2.74
CA VAL A 394 -27.29 11.15 2.67
C VAL A 394 -27.22 9.74 2.08
N THR A 395 -26.43 9.57 1.03
CA THR A 395 -26.16 8.27 0.38
C THR A 395 -24.66 7.98 0.43
N VAL A 396 -24.29 6.84 1.02
CA VAL A 396 -22.90 6.42 1.16
C VAL A 396 -22.71 5.08 0.45
N SER A 397 -21.81 5.04 -0.53
CA SER A 397 -21.32 3.78 -1.09
C SER A 397 -20.07 3.36 -0.34
N ILE A 398 -20.13 2.23 0.36
CA ILE A 398 -18.99 1.69 1.12
C ILE A 398 -18.64 0.27 0.67
N GLU A 399 -17.34 0.00 0.54
CA GLU A 399 -16.84 -1.36 0.32
C GLU A 399 -16.51 -2.00 1.68
N LEU A 400 -17.34 -2.97 2.11
CA LEU A 400 -17.13 -3.68 3.36
C LEU A 400 -15.95 -4.67 3.27
N ARG A 401 -15.63 -5.17 2.07
CA ARG A 401 -14.53 -6.13 1.85
C ARG A 401 -13.17 -5.46 1.59
N ALA A 402 -12.96 -4.26 2.12
CA ALA A 402 -11.71 -3.54 1.97
C ALA A 402 -10.69 -4.04 3.00
N ARG A 403 -9.58 -4.62 2.53
CA ARG A 403 -8.56 -5.25 3.40
C ARG A 403 -8.11 -4.35 4.55
N PHE A 404 -7.89 -4.96 5.72
CA PHE A 404 -7.30 -4.42 6.97
C PHE A 404 -8.17 -3.51 7.85
N ASP A 405 -9.26 -2.96 7.33
CA ASP A 405 -10.12 -1.99 8.05
C ASP A 405 -11.59 -2.45 8.15
N GLU A 406 -11.84 -3.76 7.95
CA GLU A 406 -13.18 -4.34 7.82
C GLU A 406 -14.05 -4.07 9.06
N GLU A 407 -13.47 -4.21 10.25
CA GLU A 407 -14.17 -3.96 11.52
C GLU A 407 -14.63 -2.50 11.65
N ALA A 408 -13.75 -1.54 11.32
CA ALA A 408 -14.09 -0.12 11.38
C ALA A 408 -15.15 0.25 10.32
N ASN A 409 -15.01 -0.26 9.10
CA ASN A 409 -15.98 -0.03 8.04
C ASN A 409 -17.37 -0.60 8.40
N ILE A 410 -17.43 -1.81 8.96
CA ILE A 410 -18.68 -2.45 9.41
C ILE A 410 -19.33 -1.61 10.52
N LYS A 411 -18.57 -1.26 11.57
CA LYS A 411 -19.06 -0.46 12.69
C LYS A 411 -19.63 0.89 12.25
N TYR A 412 -18.92 1.62 11.39
CA TYR A 412 -19.41 2.90 10.88
C TYR A 412 -20.60 2.74 9.95
N ALA A 413 -20.67 1.66 9.14
CA ALA A 413 -21.81 1.40 8.29
C ALA A 413 -23.09 1.16 9.11
N GLU A 414 -23.01 0.34 10.16
CA GLU A 414 -24.12 0.11 11.10
C GLU A 414 -24.56 1.42 11.77
N GLN A 415 -23.61 2.20 12.26
CA GLN A 415 -23.88 3.49 12.88
C GLN A 415 -24.57 4.46 11.91
N MET A 416 -24.04 4.63 10.70
CA MET A 416 -24.61 5.51 9.67
C MET A 416 -26.05 5.08 9.32
N GLN A 417 -26.27 3.79 9.13
CA GLN A 417 -27.58 3.25 8.78
C GLN A 417 -28.61 3.51 9.89
N SER A 418 -28.22 3.34 11.16
CA SER A 418 -29.10 3.62 12.31
C SER A 418 -29.53 5.09 12.40
N GLU A 419 -28.74 6.01 11.81
CA GLU A 419 -28.96 7.45 11.83
C GLU A 419 -29.62 7.97 10.53
N GLY A 420 -30.15 7.06 9.69
CA GLY A 420 -30.92 7.40 8.50
C GLY A 420 -30.09 7.64 7.23
N VAL A 421 -28.81 7.27 7.21
CA VAL A 421 -27.98 7.30 6.00
C VAL A 421 -28.33 6.10 5.11
N THR A 422 -28.54 6.35 3.82
CA THR A 422 -28.74 5.28 2.83
C THR A 422 -27.40 4.66 2.45
N MET A 423 -27.19 3.40 2.83
CA MET A 423 -25.97 2.65 2.53
C MET A 423 -26.09 1.87 1.22
N LEU A 424 -25.07 1.97 0.36
CA LEU A 424 -24.90 1.16 -0.85
C LEU A 424 -23.69 0.23 -0.64
N PHE A 425 -23.97 -1.05 -0.42
CA PHE A 425 -22.96 -2.08 -0.17
C PHE A 425 -22.45 -2.69 -1.49
N GLY A 426 -21.68 -1.91 -2.23
CA GLY A 426 -21.08 -2.33 -3.50
C GLY A 426 -22.09 -2.80 -4.56
N VAL A 427 -21.56 -3.34 -5.66
CA VAL A 427 -22.36 -3.99 -6.72
C VAL A 427 -21.86 -5.42 -6.83
N THR A 428 -22.76 -6.40 -6.92
CA THR A 428 -22.35 -7.81 -7.04
C THR A 428 -21.39 -7.98 -8.21
N GLY A 429 -20.15 -8.32 -7.89
CA GLY A 429 -19.09 -8.48 -8.88
C GLY A 429 -18.40 -7.20 -9.37
N LEU A 430 -18.59 -6.03 -8.77
CA LEU A 430 -17.76 -4.85 -9.02
C LEU A 430 -17.35 -4.23 -7.69
N LYS A 431 -16.05 -3.91 -7.56
CA LYS A 431 -15.55 -3.14 -6.42
C LYS A 431 -15.59 -1.65 -6.74
N VAL A 432 -16.12 -0.84 -5.83
CA VAL A 432 -16.13 0.62 -5.97
C VAL A 432 -14.81 1.18 -5.45
N HIS A 433 -13.98 1.68 -6.35
CA HIS A 433 -12.68 2.24 -6.01
C HIS A 433 -12.54 3.72 -6.41
N SER A 434 -13.56 4.30 -7.05
CA SER A 434 -13.68 5.75 -7.22
C SER A 434 -13.86 6.47 -5.88
N LYS A 435 -13.28 7.67 -5.74
CA LYS A 435 -13.38 8.53 -4.56
C LYS A 435 -13.96 9.87 -4.95
N MET A 436 -15.25 10.05 -4.67
CA MET A 436 -15.99 11.19 -5.15
C MET A 436 -17.13 11.56 -4.20
N CYS A 437 -17.51 12.82 -4.22
CA CYS A 437 -18.68 13.33 -3.52
C CYS A 437 -19.46 14.29 -4.42
N VAL A 438 -20.79 14.23 -4.34
CA VAL A 438 -21.71 15.16 -4.99
C VAL A 438 -22.70 15.66 -3.94
N ILE A 439 -22.83 16.98 -3.85
CA ILE A 439 -23.77 17.69 -3.00
C ILE A 439 -24.75 18.44 -3.89
N GLU A 440 -26.03 18.35 -3.57
CA GLU A 440 -27.08 19.16 -4.20
C GLU A 440 -27.54 20.22 -3.21
N ARG A 441 -27.38 21.49 -3.61
CA ARG A 441 -27.70 22.68 -2.82
C ARG A 441 -28.71 23.55 -3.57
N GLU A 442 -29.73 24.02 -2.85
CA GLU A 442 -30.74 24.93 -3.37
C GLU A 442 -30.23 26.37 -3.35
N GLU A 443 -30.11 26.98 -4.53
CA GLU A 443 -29.72 28.38 -4.70
C GLU A 443 -30.76 29.12 -5.53
N GLY A 444 -31.58 29.94 -4.87
CA GLY A 444 -32.76 30.53 -5.47
C GLY A 444 -33.78 29.44 -5.81
N SER A 445 -34.24 29.38 -7.06
CA SER A 445 -35.18 28.36 -7.54
C SER A 445 -34.50 27.20 -8.29
N LYS A 446 -33.18 27.02 -8.14
CA LYS A 446 -32.40 26.03 -8.88
C LYS A 446 -31.55 25.17 -7.94
N ILE A 447 -31.41 23.90 -8.31
CA ILE A 447 -30.44 23.00 -7.67
C ILE A 447 -29.08 23.21 -8.33
N LYS A 448 -28.10 23.62 -7.53
CA LYS A 448 -26.70 23.70 -7.92
C LYS A 448 -25.92 22.56 -7.27
N ARG A 449 -24.96 22.01 -8.00
CA ARG A 449 -24.11 20.94 -7.50
C ARG A 449 -22.76 21.46 -7.07
N TYR A 450 -22.24 20.89 -6.00
CA TYR A 450 -20.86 21.00 -5.55
C TYR A 450 -20.31 19.60 -5.35
N GLY A 451 -19.00 19.41 -5.50
CA GLY A 451 -18.45 18.09 -5.26
C GLY A 451 -16.94 18.05 -5.32
N PHE A 452 -16.43 16.84 -5.18
CA PHE A 452 -15.02 16.57 -5.37
C PHE A 452 -14.76 15.21 -6.00
N VAL A 453 -13.60 15.08 -6.63
CA VAL A 453 -13.05 13.82 -7.15
C VAL A 453 -11.60 13.69 -6.68
N SER A 454 -11.23 12.52 -6.19
CA SER A 454 -9.91 12.26 -5.62
C SER A 454 -9.23 11.03 -6.23
N THR A 455 -7.90 11.05 -6.27
CA THR A 455 -7.06 9.86 -6.56
C THR A 455 -6.99 8.91 -5.36
N GLY A 456 -7.20 9.45 -4.15
CA GLY A 456 -6.97 8.81 -2.86
C GLY A 456 -8.21 8.60 -2.02
N ASN A 457 -8.06 7.84 -0.93
CA ASN A 457 -9.14 7.60 0.04
C ASN A 457 -9.34 8.80 0.96
N PHE A 458 -10.54 8.90 1.55
CA PHE A 458 -10.87 9.92 2.55
C PHE A 458 -10.54 9.45 3.97
N ASN A 459 -9.29 9.05 4.20
CA ASN A 459 -8.79 8.62 5.50
C ASN A 459 -7.69 9.59 5.97
N GLU A 460 -7.97 10.29 7.07
CA GLU A 460 -7.17 11.35 7.66
C GLU A 460 -5.77 10.87 8.08
N ASN A 461 -5.62 9.58 8.44
CA ASN A 461 -4.32 9.00 8.79
C ASN A 461 -3.49 8.78 7.53
N THR A 462 -4.08 8.21 6.48
CA THR A 462 -3.36 7.98 5.21
C THR A 462 -2.98 9.28 4.52
N ALA A 463 -3.81 10.32 4.63
CA ALA A 463 -3.54 11.62 4.02
C ALA A 463 -2.27 12.32 4.55
N LYS A 464 -1.69 11.86 5.66
CA LYS A 464 -0.41 12.37 6.20
C LYS A 464 0.82 11.83 5.47
N PHE A 465 0.69 10.71 4.76
CA PHE A 465 1.83 10.04 4.13
C PHE A 465 1.58 9.51 2.72
N TYR A 466 0.33 9.49 2.23
CA TYR A 466 -0.01 9.22 0.83
C TYR A 466 -0.04 10.53 0.04
N THR A 467 0.56 10.54 -1.16
CA THR A 467 0.39 11.67 -2.09
C THR A 467 -0.89 11.52 -2.88
N ASP A 468 -1.83 12.45 -2.77
CA ASP A 468 -3.13 12.36 -3.43
C ASP A 468 -3.68 13.70 -3.89
N PHE A 469 -4.26 13.73 -5.08
CA PHE A 469 -4.95 14.87 -5.66
C PHE A 469 -6.44 14.80 -5.35
N THR A 470 -7.02 15.90 -4.89
CA THR A 470 -8.47 16.06 -4.72
C THR A 470 -8.92 17.36 -5.38
N LEU A 471 -9.66 17.23 -6.47
CA LEU A 471 -10.30 18.35 -7.17
C LEU A 471 -11.59 18.71 -6.45
N LEU A 472 -11.70 19.93 -5.92
CA LEU A 472 -12.94 20.54 -5.43
C LEU A 472 -13.53 21.39 -6.56
N THR A 473 -14.78 21.14 -6.94
CA THR A 473 -15.39 21.78 -8.12
C THR A 473 -16.87 22.13 -7.94
N SER A 474 -17.31 23.14 -8.68
CA SER A 474 -18.73 23.45 -8.90
C SER A 474 -19.13 23.34 -10.38
N ASP A 475 -18.30 22.72 -11.23
CA ASP A 475 -18.62 22.49 -12.63
C ASP A 475 -19.82 21.55 -12.77
N GLN A 476 -20.92 22.10 -13.24
CA GLN A 476 -22.18 21.36 -13.33
C GLN A 476 -22.14 20.21 -14.35
N LYS A 477 -21.24 20.24 -15.33
CA LYS A 477 -21.11 19.18 -16.34
C LYS A 477 -20.42 17.96 -15.74
N LEU A 478 -19.31 18.17 -15.01
CA LEU A 478 -18.62 17.11 -14.27
C LEU A 478 -19.53 16.49 -13.22
N LEU A 479 -20.15 17.33 -12.38
CA LEU A 479 -20.97 16.86 -11.26
C LEU A 479 -22.24 16.14 -11.72
N LYS A 480 -22.82 16.51 -12.87
CA LYS A 480 -23.93 15.74 -13.48
C LYS A 480 -23.49 14.35 -13.90
N ASP A 481 -22.28 14.20 -14.44
CA ASP A 481 -21.77 12.88 -14.80
C ASP A 481 -21.42 12.04 -13.57
N LEU A 482 -20.83 12.63 -12.52
CA LEU A 482 -20.61 11.93 -11.24
C LEU A 482 -21.92 11.45 -10.62
N ASN A 483 -22.97 12.27 -10.67
CA ASN A 483 -24.29 11.86 -10.16
C ASN A 483 -24.86 10.65 -10.92
N LYS A 484 -24.57 10.51 -12.23
CA LYS A 484 -24.94 9.29 -12.99
C LYS A 484 -24.17 8.07 -12.51
N VAL A 485 -22.93 8.22 -12.04
CA VAL A 485 -22.18 7.10 -11.45
C VAL A 485 -22.88 6.64 -10.18
N PHE A 486 -23.32 7.56 -9.31
CA PHE A 486 -24.14 7.18 -8.15
C PHE A 486 -25.46 6.49 -8.55
N ASN A 487 -26.13 6.97 -9.59
CA ASN A 487 -27.34 6.31 -10.10
C ASN A 487 -27.05 4.89 -10.62
N PHE A 488 -25.88 4.65 -11.21
CA PHE A 488 -25.43 3.31 -11.58
C PHE A 488 -25.17 2.44 -10.34
N LEU A 489 -24.59 2.99 -9.28
CA LEU A 489 -24.39 2.25 -8.03
C LEU A 489 -25.71 1.87 -7.35
N GLU A 490 -26.72 2.74 -7.44
CA GLU A 490 -28.09 2.45 -6.98
C GLU A 490 -28.81 1.43 -7.89
N VAL A 491 -28.62 1.55 -9.20
CA VAL A 491 -29.35 0.78 -10.22
C VAL A 491 -28.39 0.24 -11.28
N ASN A 492 -27.71 -0.86 -10.94
CA ASN A 492 -26.54 -1.40 -11.67
C ASN A 492 -26.82 -2.02 -13.05
N TYR A 493 -28.08 -2.27 -13.42
CA TYR A 493 -28.43 -2.78 -14.76
C TYR A 493 -28.58 -1.67 -15.82
N LYS A 494 -28.59 -0.38 -15.41
CA LYS A 494 -28.67 0.76 -16.33
C LYS A 494 -27.27 1.28 -16.65
N ILE A 495 -26.82 1.09 -17.88
CA ILE A 495 -25.55 1.66 -18.35
C ILE A 495 -25.78 3.10 -18.81
N TYR A 496 -25.10 4.04 -18.14
CA TYR A 496 -25.16 5.46 -18.48
C TYR A 496 -24.04 5.86 -19.44
N ARG A 497 -24.32 6.84 -20.30
CA ARG A 497 -23.27 7.53 -21.08
C ARG A 497 -22.79 8.77 -20.34
N TYR A 498 -21.48 8.84 -20.14
CA TYR A 498 -20.77 9.97 -19.55
C TYR A 498 -20.18 10.83 -20.67
N LYS A 499 -20.31 12.15 -20.55
CA LYS A 499 -19.83 13.10 -21.56
C LYS A 499 -18.41 13.59 -21.27
N HIS A 500 -18.06 13.73 -20.00
CA HIS A 500 -16.83 14.37 -19.54
C HIS A 500 -15.88 13.37 -18.85
N ILE A 501 -16.36 12.68 -17.81
CA ILE A 501 -15.55 11.70 -17.09
C ILE A 501 -15.40 10.40 -17.89
N ILE A 502 -14.32 9.67 -17.61
CA ILE A 502 -14.10 8.32 -18.13
C ILE A 502 -14.29 7.35 -16.96
N THR A 503 -15.12 6.33 -17.15
CA THR A 503 -15.48 5.40 -16.06
C THR A 503 -15.21 3.95 -16.43
N SER A 504 -14.61 3.22 -15.50
CA SER A 504 -14.54 1.75 -15.55
C SER A 504 -15.86 1.15 -15.04
N PRO A 505 -16.26 -0.06 -15.47
CA PRO A 505 -15.54 -0.92 -16.43
C PRO A 505 -15.88 -0.65 -17.91
N HIS A 506 -16.84 0.23 -18.18
CA HIS A 506 -17.47 0.27 -19.50
C HIS A 506 -16.70 1.05 -20.58
N TYR A 507 -15.96 2.10 -20.21
CA TYR A 507 -15.45 3.07 -21.20
C TYR A 507 -13.95 3.34 -21.12
N THR A 508 -13.27 2.95 -20.03
CA THR A 508 -11.87 3.29 -19.78
C THR A 508 -10.94 2.87 -20.92
N LYS A 509 -10.96 1.59 -21.32
CA LYS A 509 -10.11 1.07 -22.40
C LYS A 509 -10.31 1.84 -23.70
N THR A 510 -11.55 1.93 -24.19
CA THR A 510 -11.88 2.59 -25.46
C THR A 510 -11.52 4.07 -25.46
N LYS A 511 -11.77 4.79 -24.35
CA LYS A 511 -11.47 6.23 -24.26
C LYS A 511 -9.97 6.50 -24.18
N LEU A 512 -9.22 5.72 -23.39
CA LEU A 512 -7.77 5.86 -23.31
C LEU A 512 -7.11 5.48 -24.63
N PHE A 513 -7.56 4.41 -25.30
CA PHE A 513 -7.09 4.05 -26.64
C PHE A 513 -7.30 5.21 -27.61
N GLY A 514 -8.49 5.80 -27.65
CA GLY A 514 -8.76 6.96 -28.51
C GLY A 514 -7.97 8.23 -28.16
N LEU A 515 -7.43 8.37 -26.95
CA LEU A 515 -6.49 9.44 -26.60
C LEU A 515 -5.08 9.13 -27.13
N ILE A 516 -4.62 7.88 -26.97
CA ILE A 516 -3.34 7.42 -27.50
C ILE A 516 -3.33 7.48 -29.04
N ASP A 517 -4.41 7.04 -29.69
CA ASP A 517 -4.58 7.08 -31.15
C ASP A 517 -4.42 8.50 -31.70
N LYS A 518 -4.91 9.52 -30.99
CA LYS A 518 -4.73 10.91 -31.43
C LYS A 518 -3.27 11.36 -31.40
N GLU A 519 -2.50 10.89 -30.43
CA GLU A 519 -1.06 11.18 -30.37
C GLU A 519 -0.30 10.39 -31.46
N ILE A 520 -0.74 9.17 -31.78
CA ILE A 520 -0.23 8.40 -32.93
C ILE A 520 -0.47 9.14 -34.24
N GLU A 521 -1.69 9.63 -34.47
CA GLU A 521 -2.02 10.36 -35.71
C GLU A 521 -1.25 11.69 -35.80
N LYS A 522 -1.02 12.39 -34.68
CA LYS A 522 -0.12 13.54 -34.64
C LYS A 522 1.29 13.16 -35.09
N ALA A 523 1.87 12.11 -34.51
CA ALA A 523 3.21 11.63 -34.84
C ALA A 523 3.35 11.23 -36.33
N LYS A 524 2.38 10.47 -36.87
CA LYS A 524 2.34 10.12 -38.30
C LYS A 524 2.23 11.34 -39.22
N SER A 525 1.55 12.39 -38.79
CA SER A 525 1.43 13.65 -39.53
C SER A 525 2.67 14.56 -39.45
N GLY A 526 3.76 14.09 -38.82
CA GLY A 526 4.99 14.86 -38.62
C GLY A 526 4.93 15.86 -37.45
N LYS A 527 3.84 15.87 -36.66
CA LYS A 527 3.72 16.67 -35.43
C LYS A 527 4.25 15.88 -34.23
N ALA A 528 4.70 16.56 -33.19
CA ALA A 528 5.13 15.88 -31.97
C ALA A 528 3.94 15.26 -31.22
N GLY A 529 3.85 13.92 -31.22
CA GLY A 529 2.95 13.16 -30.34
C GLY A 529 3.61 12.96 -28.98
N TYR A 530 2.87 13.19 -27.90
CA TYR A 530 3.43 13.19 -26.56
C TYR A 530 2.48 12.63 -25.50
N ILE A 531 2.99 11.75 -24.64
CA ILE A 531 2.22 11.12 -23.56
C ILE A 531 3.05 11.16 -22.27
N ARG A 532 2.46 11.68 -21.19
CA ARG A 532 3.04 11.69 -19.84
C ARG A 532 2.08 10.98 -18.88
N LEU A 533 2.56 9.97 -18.19
CA LEU A 533 1.74 9.15 -17.28
C LEU A 533 2.40 9.04 -15.92
N LYS A 534 1.65 9.29 -14.85
CA LYS A 534 2.04 8.95 -13.48
C LYS A 534 0.96 8.05 -12.89
N MET A 535 1.35 6.92 -12.30
CA MET A 535 0.44 5.97 -11.68
C MET A 535 1.17 5.02 -10.72
N ASN A 536 0.41 4.19 -10.00
CA ASN A 536 1.03 3.25 -9.07
C ASN A 536 1.43 1.96 -9.76
N SER A 537 0.65 1.48 -10.72
CA SER A 537 0.92 0.23 -11.44
C SER A 537 0.44 0.23 -12.89
N ILE A 538 1.17 -0.47 -13.76
CA ILE A 538 0.74 -0.85 -15.11
C ILE A 538 1.01 -2.35 -15.34
N SER A 539 -0.06 -3.12 -15.53
CA SER A 539 0.00 -4.59 -15.75
C SER A 539 -0.91 -5.07 -16.88
N SER A 540 -1.81 -4.25 -17.39
CA SER A 540 -2.70 -4.62 -18.50
C SER A 540 -1.93 -4.71 -19.81
N TYR A 541 -1.72 -5.92 -20.33
CA TYR A 541 -1.03 -6.13 -21.61
C TYR A 541 -1.68 -5.36 -22.77
N ASN A 542 -3.02 -5.30 -22.81
CA ASN A 542 -3.73 -4.48 -23.81
C ASN A 542 -3.32 -3.00 -23.79
N MET A 543 -3.07 -2.43 -22.61
CA MET A 543 -2.64 -1.03 -22.49
C MET A 543 -1.17 -0.88 -22.85
N ILE A 544 -0.33 -1.83 -22.45
CA ILE A 544 1.09 -1.88 -22.76
C ILE A 544 1.30 -2.00 -24.27
N ASP A 545 0.58 -2.90 -24.93
CA ASP A 545 0.58 -3.06 -26.39
C ASP A 545 0.25 -1.77 -27.12
N LYS A 546 -0.71 -1.00 -26.59
CA LYS A 546 -1.11 0.28 -27.16
C LYS A 546 0.00 1.34 -26.99
N LEU A 547 0.74 1.31 -25.89
CA LEU A 547 1.91 2.16 -25.69
C LEU A 547 3.08 1.75 -26.61
N TYR A 548 3.33 0.45 -26.80
CA TYR A 548 4.32 -0.03 -27.77
C TYR A 548 3.94 0.35 -29.21
N GLU A 549 2.66 0.26 -29.58
CA GLU A 549 2.17 0.79 -30.85
C GLU A 549 2.45 2.29 -30.99
N ALA A 550 2.18 3.08 -29.94
CA ALA A 550 2.46 4.50 -29.96
C ALA A 550 3.95 4.81 -30.12
N SER A 551 4.81 4.11 -29.37
CA SER A 551 6.27 4.24 -29.48
C SER A 551 6.75 3.93 -30.91
N ARG A 552 6.27 2.84 -31.53
CA ARG A 552 6.62 2.48 -32.91
C ARG A 552 6.21 3.52 -33.95
N ASN A 553 5.22 4.36 -33.64
CA ASN A 553 4.80 5.46 -34.51
C ASN A 553 5.46 6.79 -34.16
N GLY A 554 6.49 6.80 -33.30
CA GLY A 554 7.27 7.99 -32.96
C GLY A 554 6.68 8.86 -31.85
N VAL A 555 5.67 8.37 -31.12
CA VAL A 555 5.13 9.09 -29.94
C VAL A 555 6.13 8.99 -28.80
N LYS A 556 6.50 10.13 -28.20
CA LYS A 556 7.36 10.17 -27.01
C LYS A 556 6.53 9.95 -25.75
N ILE A 557 6.95 9.00 -24.90
CA ILE A 557 6.21 8.57 -23.73
C ILE A 557 7.10 8.62 -22.48
N GLN A 558 6.67 9.39 -21.49
CA GLN A 558 7.34 9.49 -20.19
C GLN A 558 6.43 8.96 -19.09
N MET A 559 6.94 8.04 -18.28
CA MET A 559 6.14 7.37 -17.26
C MET A 559 6.78 7.38 -15.88
N ILE A 560 5.99 7.69 -14.86
CA ILE A 560 6.37 7.60 -13.46
C ILE A 560 5.52 6.51 -12.82
N VAL A 561 6.13 5.35 -12.55
CA VAL A 561 5.45 4.17 -12.01
C VAL A 561 6.18 3.67 -10.76
N ARG A 562 5.59 3.90 -9.58
CA ARG A 562 6.22 3.48 -8.30
C ARG A 562 6.25 1.96 -8.13
N GLY A 563 5.18 1.27 -8.48
CA GLY A 563 4.93 -0.13 -8.12
C GLY A 563 5.21 -1.07 -9.28
N ILE A 564 4.18 -1.84 -9.66
CA ILE A 564 4.27 -2.85 -10.72
C ILE A 564 4.35 -2.16 -12.08
N CYS A 565 5.36 -2.49 -12.87
CA CYS A 565 5.46 -2.13 -14.27
C CYS A 565 5.80 -3.39 -15.08
N CYS A 566 4.83 -3.91 -15.84
CA CYS A 566 5.05 -5.03 -16.75
C CYS A 566 5.59 -4.58 -18.13
N LEU A 567 5.60 -3.27 -18.40
CA LEU A 567 6.16 -2.66 -19.61
C LEU A 567 7.69 -2.69 -19.55
N VAL A 568 8.32 -3.02 -20.69
CA VAL A 568 9.78 -3.00 -20.89
C VAL A 568 10.13 -1.78 -21.76
N PRO A 569 10.75 -0.72 -21.21
CA PRO A 569 11.10 0.48 -21.97
C PRO A 569 12.45 0.36 -22.70
N GLY A 570 12.67 1.21 -23.70
CA GLY A 570 13.97 1.40 -24.35
C GLY A 570 14.37 0.34 -25.39
N ILE A 571 13.46 -0.52 -25.84
CA ILE A 571 13.77 -1.58 -26.81
C ILE A 571 13.55 -1.07 -28.24
N GLU A 572 14.59 -1.14 -29.07
CA GLU A 572 14.54 -0.75 -30.48
C GLU A 572 13.39 -1.44 -31.23
N GLY A 573 12.61 -0.67 -31.99
CA GLY A 573 11.45 -1.18 -32.73
C GLY A 573 10.25 -1.62 -31.89
N MET A 574 10.26 -1.42 -30.56
CA MET A 574 9.13 -1.71 -29.67
C MET A 574 8.81 -0.53 -28.73
N SER A 575 9.78 -0.09 -27.93
CA SER A 575 9.60 0.87 -26.84
C SER A 575 10.74 1.89 -26.73
N GLU A 576 11.49 2.11 -27.80
CA GLU A 576 12.59 3.08 -27.90
C GLU A 576 12.21 4.52 -27.54
N ASN A 577 10.94 4.89 -27.69
CA ASN A 577 10.42 6.21 -27.33
C ASN A 577 9.72 6.24 -25.96
N ILE A 578 9.87 5.17 -25.16
CA ILE A 578 9.28 5.06 -23.82
C ILE A 578 10.38 5.10 -22.77
N GLU A 579 10.27 6.06 -21.85
CA GLU A 579 11.11 6.16 -20.66
C GLU A 579 10.25 5.98 -19.40
N VAL A 580 10.75 5.21 -18.44
CA VAL A 580 10.03 4.91 -17.20
C VAL A 580 10.94 5.11 -16.00
N ILE A 581 10.48 5.89 -15.02
CA ILE A 581 11.13 6.03 -13.71
C ILE A 581 10.20 5.57 -12.59
N SER A 582 10.79 5.23 -11.46
CA SER A 582 10.11 4.85 -10.22
C SER A 582 10.61 5.69 -9.07
N ILE A 583 9.72 6.33 -8.32
CA ILE A 583 10.07 7.15 -7.15
C ILE A 583 9.51 6.47 -5.91
N VAL A 584 10.41 6.13 -4.98
CA VAL A 584 10.13 5.64 -3.63
C VAL A 584 10.91 6.54 -2.69
N ASP A 585 10.22 7.17 -1.74
CA ASP A 585 10.76 8.18 -0.84
C ASP A 585 9.88 8.26 0.43
N LYS A 586 10.07 9.30 1.27
CA LYS A 586 9.34 9.57 2.53
C LYS A 586 7.82 9.38 2.39
N PHE A 587 7.20 10.03 1.41
CA PHE A 587 5.78 9.88 1.14
C PHE A 587 5.52 8.73 0.16
N LEU A 588 4.41 8.03 0.40
CA LEU A 588 3.91 7.01 -0.49
C LEU A 588 3.28 7.68 -1.72
N GLU A 589 4.03 7.70 -2.83
CA GLU A 589 3.48 8.19 -4.09
C GLU A 589 2.16 7.46 -4.41
N HIS A 590 1.05 8.18 -4.59
CA HIS A 590 -0.26 7.54 -4.83
C HIS A 590 -1.14 8.26 -5.86
N THR A 591 -0.73 9.45 -6.31
CA THR A 591 -1.38 10.20 -7.38
C THR A 591 -1.35 9.44 -8.71
N ARG A 592 -2.45 9.54 -9.47
CA ARG A 592 -2.49 9.12 -10.88
C ARG A 592 -2.86 10.30 -11.76
N LEU A 593 -1.99 10.60 -12.71
CA LEU A 593 -2.06 11.76 -13.59
C LEU A 593 -1.79 11.31 -15.03
N TYR A 594 -2.69 11.62 -15.94
CA TYR A 594 -2.54 11.31 -17.37
C TYR A 594 -2.56 12.58 -18.18
N ILE A 595 -1.55 12.77 -19.02
CA ILE A 595 -1.37 13.94 -19.86
C ILE A 595 -1.14 13.46 -21.30
N PHE A 596 -1.99 13.90 -22.22
CA PHE A 596 -1.90 13.61 -23.65
C PHE A 596 -1.75 14.91 -24.44
N GLY A 597 -0.72 15.00 -25.28
CA GLY A 597 -0.36 16.22 -26.00
C GLY A 597 0.81 16.97 -25.36
N ASN A 598 1.24 18.05 -26.03
CA ASN A 598 2.30 18.93 -25.56
C ASN A 598 1.76 20.00 -24.59
N ASN A 599 2.65 20.78 -23.96
CA ASN A 599 2.27 21.75 -22.92
C ASN A 599 1.20 22.78 -23.36
N THR A 600 1.02 23.04 -24.66
CA THR A 600 0.09 24.07 -25.17
C THR A 600 -1.30 23.54 -25.58
N ASP A 601 -1.46 22.23 -25.81
CA ASP A 601 -2.74 21.58 -26.17
C ASP A 601 -2.88 20.22 -25.44
N SER A 602 -2.53 20.21 -24.15
CA SER A 602 -2.58 18.99 -23.36
C SER A 602 -3.97 18.72 -22.80
N LYS A 603 -4.36 17.44 -22.83
CA LYS A 603 -5.51 16.92 -22.08
C LYS A 603 -5.01 16.25 -20.81
N ILE A 604 -5.40 16.83 -19.68
CA ILE A 604 -4.93 16.43 -18.36
C ILE A 604 -6.07 15.77 -17.59
N TYR A 605 -5.77 14.64 -16.94
CA TYR A 605 -6.72 13.88 -16.14
C TYR A 605 -6.09 13.45 -14.83
N ILE A 606 -6.87 13.54 -13.74
CA ILE A 606 -6.60 12.79 -12.51
C ILE A 606 -7.45 11.52 -12.50
N SER A 607 -6.99 10.47 -11.83
CA SER A 607 -7.66 9.16 -11.88
C SER A 607 -7.61 8.39 -10.57
N SER A 608 -8.66 7.64 -10.26
CA SER A 608 -8.61 6.60 -9.22
C SER A 608 -8.03 5.28 -9.73
N ALA A 609 -7.92 5.10 -11.05
CA ALA A 609 -7.47 3.88 -11.69
C ALA A 609 -5.95 3.85 -11.92
N ASP A 610 -5.37 2.67 -11.74
CA ASP A 610 -4.11 2.28 -12.37
C ASP A 610 -4.38 1.60 -13.71
N TRP A 611 -3.36 1.38 -14.54
CA TRP A 611 -3.51 0.65 -15.81
C TRP A 611 -3.33 -0.86 -15.60
N MET A 612 -4.11 -1.41 -14.68
CA MET A 612 -4.24 -2.84 -14.45
C MET A 612 -5.58 -3.36 -14.99
N THR A 613 -5.63 -4.63 -15.39
CA THR A 613 -6.84 -5.25 -15.94
C THR A 613 -8.02 -5.08 -14.99
N ARG A 614 -7.79 -5.33 -13.69
CA ARG A 614 -8.85 -5.19 -12.68
C ARG A 614 -9.43 -3.77 -12.59
N ASN A 615 -8.60 -2.73 -12.68
CA ASN A 615 -9.05 -1.33 -12.61
C ASN A 615 -9.82 -0.91 -13.86
N ILE A 616 -9.45 -1.45 -15.02
CA ILE A 616 -10.06 -1.10 -16.30
C ILE A 616 -11.36 -1.87 -16.52
N GLU A 617 -11.43 -3.14 -16.11
CA GLU A 617 -12.50 -4.07 -16.54
C GLU A 617 -13.41 -4.57 -15.41
N THR A 618 -13.00 -4.47 -14.13
CA THR A 618 -13.73 -5.13 -13.02
C THR A 618 -14.05 -4.23 -11.84
N ARG A 619 -13.65 -2.95 -11.89
CA ARG A 619 -13.88 -1.97 -10.83
C ARG A 619 -14.66 -0.78 -11.36
N VAL A 620 -15.34 -0.10 -10.45
CA VAL A 620 -15.90 1.23 -10.70
C VAL A 620 -14.85 2.26 -10.33
N GLU A 621 -14.21 2.81 -11.36
CA GLU A 621 -13.17 3.84 -11.28
C GLU A 621 -13.62 5.09 -12.02
N VAL A 622 -13.09 6.25 -11.62
CA VAL A 622 -13.37 7.54 -12.27
C VAL A 622 -12.05 8.21 -12.64
N THR A 623 -11.91 8.54 -13.92
CA THR A 623 -10.87 9.41 -14.46
C THR A 623 -11.53 10.74 -14.81
N CYS A 624 -11.10 11.81 -14.14
CA CYS A 624 -11.69 13.14 -14.24
C CYS A 624 -10.79 14.06 -15.09
N PRO A 625 -11.32 14.69 -16.15
CA PRO A 625 -10.58 15.73 -16.87
C PRO A 625 -10.46 16.98 -16.01
N ILE A 626 -9.36 17.71 -16.20
CA ILE A 626 -9.12 19.02 -15.58
C ILE A 626 -9.41 20.11 -16.61
N TYR A 627 -10.31 21.03 -16.27
CA TYR A 627 -10.70 22.14 -17.14
C TYR A 627 -10.12 23.47 -16.73
N ASP A 628 -9.96 23.70 -15.43
CA ASP A 628 -9.36 24.93 -14.90
C ASP A 628 -7.89 25.04 -15.35
N GLU A 629 -7.54 26.17 -15.99
CA GLU A 629 -6.22 26.37 -16.59
C GLU A 629 -5.11 26.54 -15.54
N ASP A 630 -5.42 27.12 -14.37
CA ASP A 630 -4.44 27.26 -13.28
C ASP A 630 -4.06 25.87 -12.74
N ILE A 631 -5.05 24.99 -12.59
CA ILE A 631 -4.83 23.62 -12.13
C ILE A 631 -4.10 22.81 -13.21
N LYS A 632 -4.39 23.01 -14.49
CA LYS A 632 -3.64 22.35 -15.56
C LYS A 632 -2.16 22.71 -15.54
N ALA A 633 -1.85 24.01 -15.40
CA ALA A 633 -0.48 24.48 -15.28
C ALA A 633 0.21 23.86 -14.06
N GLU A 634 -0.46 23.88 -12.90
CA GLU A 634 0.05 23.25 -11.68
C GLU A 634 0.36 21.77 -11.88
N LEU A 635 -0.53 20.99 -12.52
CA LEU A 635 -0.29 19.55 -12.75
C LEU A 635 0.82 19.26 -13.75
N LEU A 636 1.05 20.14 -14.72
CA LEU A 636 2.21 20.04 -15.62
C LEU A 636 3.51 20.30 -14.83
N ASP A 637 3.55 21.36 -14.02
CA ASP A 637 4.68 21.65 -13.13
C ASP A 637 4.95 20.47 -12.19
N MET A 638 3.90 19.90 -11.59
CA MET A 638 4.03 18.72 -10.72
C MET A 638 4.67 17.55 -11.46
N PHE A 639 4.19 17.23 -12.67
CA PHE A 639 4.79 16.15 -13.46
C PHE A 639 6.26 16.44 -13.74
N ASP A 640 6.60 17.66 -14.15
CA ASP A 640 7.97 18.04 -14.50
C ASP A 640 8.90 18.01 -13.28
N ILE A 641 8.44 18.43 -12.09
CA ILE A 641 9.19 18.29 -10.83
C ILE A 641 9.49 16.82 -10.55
N TYR A 642 8.48 15.94 -10.56
CA TYR A 642 8.69 14.51 -10.35
C TYR A 642 9.58 13.90 -11.44
N TRP A 643 9.40 14.30 -12.69
CA TRP A 643 10.22 13.82 -13.80
C TRP A 643 11.66 14.33 -13.73
N SER A 644 11.95 15.43 -13.05
CA SER A 644 13.30 15.95 -12.90
C SER A 644 14.08 15.35 -11.72
N ASP A 645 13.45 14.49 -10.93
CA ASP A 645 14.08 13.86 -9.75
C ASP A 645 15.33 13.06 -10.13
N ASN A 646 16.43 13.36 -9.43
CA ASN A 646 17.74 12.74 -9.59
C ASN A 646 18.36 12.28 -8.25
N VAL A 647 17.53 12.19 -7.21
CA VAL A 647 17.94 11.74 -5.86
C VAL A 647 17.26 10.42 -5.51
N LYS A 648 15.95 10.32 -5.76
CA LYS A 648 15.11 9.18 -5.37
C LYS A 648 14.48 8.47 -6.56
N ALA A 649 14.56 9.03 -7.76
CA ALA A 649 14.16 8.33 -8.98
C ALA A 649 15.11 7.16 -9.28
N ARG A 650 14.53 5.99 -9.57
CA ARG A 650 15.19 4.84 -10.17
C ARG A 650 14.71 4.66 -11.60
N VAL A 651 15.59 4.23 -12.50
CA VAL A 651 15.21 3.88 -13.87
C VAL A 651 14.57 2.49 -13.86
N ILE A 652 13.44 2.34 -14.55
CA ILE A 652 12.91 1.01 -14.89
C ILE A 652 13.47 0.68 -16.27
N ASN A 653 14.25 -0.38 -16.37
CA ASN A 653 14.92 -0.86 -17.58
C ASN A 653 14.70 -2.37 -17.75
N GLN A 654 15.25 -2.95 -18.82
CA GLN A 654 15.12 -4.39 -19.10
C GLN A 654 15.80 -5.28 -18.04
N SER A 655 16.94 -4.85 -17.48
CA SER A 655 17.68 -5.58 -16.44
C SER A 655 16.98 -5.58 -15.09
N GLN A 656 16.05 -4.63 -14.86
CA GLN A 656 15.38 -4.41 -13.59
C GLN A 656 16.33 -4.19 -12.40
N ASP A 657 17.48 -3.56 -12.64
CA ASP A 657 18.53 -3.35 -11.64
C ASP A 657 18.22 -2.27 -10.58
N ASN A 658 17.11 -1.53 -10.74
CA ASN A 658 16.72 -0.41 -9.88
C ASN A 658 17.84 0.63 -9.71
N SER A 659 18.63 0.87 -10.75
CA SER A 659 19.65 1.91 -10.77
C SER A 659 19.03 3.29 -10.52
N TYR A 660 19.66 4.09 -9.65
CA TYR A 660 19.27 5.49 -9.46
C TYR A 660 19.46 6.26 -10.77
N ARG A 661 18.53 7.18 -11.04
CA ARG A 661 18.59 8.02 -12.23
C ARG A 661 19.74 9.02 -12.12
N ILE A 662 20.61 8.99 -13.12
CA ILE A 662 21.68 9.97 -13.28
C ILE A 662 21.21 11.03 -14.28
N THR A 663 21.40 12.30 -13.92
CA THR A 663 21.08 13.44 -14.78
C THR A 663 22.31 14.31 -15.00
N ASN A 664 22.34 15.07 -16.10
CA ASN A 664 23.46 15.96 -16.43
C ASN A 664 23.51 17.25 -15.57
N THR A 665 22.54 17.47 -14.70
CA THR A 665 22.52 18.63 -13.79
C THR A 665 23.30 18.35 -12.51
N GLN A 666 24.01 19.36 -12.02
CA GLN A 666 24.68 19.33 -10.71
C GLN A 666 23.71 19.61 -9.56
N LYS A 667 22.54 20.22 -9.82
CA LYS A 667 21.52 20.47 -8.79
C LYS A 667 20.89 19.13 -8.40
N LYS A 668 20.92 18.81 -7.10
CA LYS A 668 20.13 17.70 -6.53
C LYS A 668 18.67 18.13 -6.46
N ILE A 669 17.79 17.35 -7.07
CA ILE A 669 16.35 17.55 -7.13
C ILE A 669 15.69 16.33 -6.51
N ARG A 670 15.10 16.52 -5.32
CA ARG A 670 14.30 15.52 -4.61
C ARG A 670 12.85 15.95 -4.67
N SER A 671 12.10 15.29 -5.54
CA SER A 671 10.77 15.73 -5.99
C SER A 671 9.80 16.05 -4.86
N GLN A 672 9.72 15.21 -3.82
CA GLN A 672 8.77 15.44 -2.72
C GLN A 672 9.02 16.75 -1.96
N PHE A 673 10.29 17.14 -1.81
CA PHE A 673 10.66 18.38 -1.12
C PHE A 673 10.51 19.59 -2.04
N GLU A 674 10.86 19.44 -3.32
CA GLU A 674 10.66 20.49 -4.33
C GLU A 674 9.15 20.77 -4.57
N VAL A 675 8.28 19.77 -4.48
CA VAL A 675 6.82 19.96 -4.51
C VAL A 675 6.34 20.77 -3.29
N TYR A 676 6.88 20.49 -2.10
CA TYR A 676 6.55 21.28 -0.91
C TYR A 676 6.99 22.74 -1.07
N ASP A 677 8.21 22.96 -1.54
CA ASP A 677 8.76 24.30 -1.78
C ASP A 677 7.98 25.04 -2.89
N TYR A 678 7.52 24.34 -3.93
CA TYR A 678 6.63 24.88 -4.95
C TYR A 678 5.35 25.46 -4.33
N TYR A 679 4.66 24.68 -3.47
CA TYR A 679 3.45 25.15 -2.81
C TYR A 679 3.73 26.29 -1.82
N LYS A 680 4.86 26.24 -1.13
CA LYS A 680 5.28 27.30 -0.21
C LYS A 680 5.53 28.62 -0.96
N ASN A 681 6.18 28.58 -2.12
CA ASN A 681 6.42 29.76 -2.94
C ASN A 681 5.11 30.34 -3.51
N LYS A 682 4.19 29.47 -3.93
CA LYS A 682 2.85 29.87 -4.40
C LYS A 682 1.98 30.58 -3.35
N LEU A 683 2.33 30.48 -2.06
CA LEU A 683 1.69 31.26 -0.99
C LEU A 683 2.27 32.66 -0.83
N ASN A 684 3.51 32.88 -1.26
CA ASN A 684 4.23 34.15 -1.14
C ASN A 684 4.02 35.05 -2.37
N ASP A 685 3.90 34.44 -3.56
CA ASP A 685 3.36 35.07 -4.77
C ASP A 685 1.86 35.33 -4.59
#